data_AF-A0A951DLJ3-F1
#
_entry.id   AF-A0A951DLJ3-F1
#
_cell.length_a   1.000
_cell.length_b   1.000
_cell.length_c   1.000
_cell.angle_alpha   90.00
_cell.angle_beta   90.00
_cell.angle_gamma   90.00
#
_symmetry.space_group_name_H-M   'P 1'
#
loop_
_entity.id
_entity.type
_entity.pdbx_description
1 polymer ?
#
loop_
_entity_poly.entity_id
_entity_poly.type
_entity_poly.pdbx_seq_one_letter_code
_entity_poly.pdbx_strand_id
1 'polypeptide(L)'
;MRRARVALVSLALMAPLAPVAVPLVAHAATCTAQAPGAFPNDPAYAPAENGQAQQTWDSEAWYLYDCIPQDVSATSSDPEGAAGMSVSALWNRSGGAFPYADRGRNDVVVSYMEGGVNWRIPTSCELKDRALLNTGELPWPEDASGKTHGTYDLNGDGVVNVEDYLNDPRVLAADASQPKSPAGGPFLHHVCSGAGTANGAGYAPTDITPEDLIVAFGHCQVVNHLIGPSGCPANGKFDNDGNGYPNDINGWNFNRDNNDPQTEQSVYEHFDGESSQLVGEGNNSFMGIGMCPLCRYIPIKAGDEAIDRPDRVAEAIVYAANAGVNVLDVTDASLGLNQTVQAAINYAWSKGSVVVWASNDFESADHTDGMYYAHVWPGNSITGDHSTRTGATCPGPYCAWVLSNTTFRSRSSLTSYGPHALFSVPNNDGSTSTGTPTVAGVAALTVSELKYAAARGEIAVLPASADEVKQIVRAASSPISAPCPAAEPCFTGPAATSWNIQYGYGRPNLLTAATLIDSNHIPPTASIDSPAWYQEVDPTHQPAVRVTAAVAARRASSYTWQLQYGLGPQPADSAWTTFASGAGTSAATVSGVIPVSQIPASFWNAAYSVDPNTRLSIEQYDISVRVQVFANNDKSDAWAMGEDRRAFHLHHDPTLLTGVPLSLGSSGDASPTMADIEGRGWLDTIQPTSDGTVHAFRLDGTEAPGFPVHTGPAPGMTSAAGHNGGVNYLRDPAWSRGLVPRPRDPIFSTAAVGDLTHSGALDIIISTASGYTYAWDGTGALLKGFPVLDGAPADFGLSVPPPDTPYSFSPENYTAASPVLAHLVPGSAELDIVQAAGDNQLHAWRPNGTPVPGWPVSTLLPAGTVPSGSQQTHDSKVVTTPAIVDINGDGIPDVVLGLDDTILGPGPSGAGVQAFLMAYDGRGTAAPGGALLAGYPVKIPGLIQGYGVAQDFVTQGTESPAVYTDPVKGPQAIVNANLFLPVRVDLKSASVSGAFAPTTIPAAPAGAACPSPGSVPPVFPGPCALVQFTTSATLGKVLPNSPVPQAFQMGSSAGDVFLGITQTPGFGIRVDNGIGGWDPTTGASLATYSHYIQGLAFFGAPAIADLTGDGVPDVIVPADSGAVMAFDGVTGQPAAGFPKWTGGWTVFTPAVGDVLGNGGTEVAAATREGNLFIWTTSGGTCSGNSEAWHWHQNDRNDGLYGEDTRPPSAITDLRVSRVGSN
;
A
#
# COMPACT_ATOMS: atom_id res chain seq x y z
N MET A 1 36.18 59.07 -0.44
CA MET A 1 35.92 60.10 0.60
C MET A 1 34.42 60.13 0.84
N ARG A 2 33.93 59.52 1.93
CA ARG A 2 33.55 60.15 3.21
C ARG A 2 32.34 61.12 3.14
N ARG A 3 31.32 60.74 3.94
CA ARG A 3 30.31 61.55 4.68
C ARG A 3 29.03 61.92 3.91
N ALA A 4 27.81 61.53 4.30
CA ALA A 4 27.10 61.49 5.60
C ALA A 4 26.47 62.83 6.03
N ARG A 5 25.17 62.73 6.39
CA ARG A 5 24.39 63.48 7.40
C ARG A 5 23.75 64.81 6.96
N VAL A 6 22.41 64.95 7.04
CA VAL A 6 21.53 65.36 8.19
C VAL A 6 20.95 66.75 7.84
N ALA A 7 19.74 67.19 8.16
CA ALA A 7 18.49 66.65 8.70
C ALA A 7 17.48 67.83 8.78
N LEU A 8 16.17 67.51 8.78
CA LEU A 8 15.05 68.07 9.57
C LEU A 8 14.86 69.61 9.68
N VAL A 9 13.63 70.15 9.71
CA VAL A 9 12.65 70.12 10.83
C VAL A 9 11.33 70.73 10.29
N SER A 10 10.16 70.07 10.30
CA SER A 10 9.16 69.80 11.38
C SER A 10 8.16 70.93 11.69
N LEU A 11 6.86 70.56 11.73
CA LEU A 11 5.86 70.71 12.83
C LEU A 11 4.45 70.42 12.26
N ALA A 12 3.42 69.85 12.89
CA ALA A 12 3.14 68.91 14.00
C ALA A 12 1.72 69.25 14.54
N LEU A 13 0.80 68.28 14.66
CA LEU A 13 -0.34 68.19 15.61
C LEU A 13 -1.19 66.94 15.26
N MET A 14 -0.89 65.76 15.83
CA MET A 14 -1.51 65.12 17.01
C MET A 14 -3.00 64.75 16.88
N ALA A 15 -3.25 63.48 16.54
CA ALA A 15 -4.41 62.67 16.91
C ALA A 15 -3.89 61.39 17.61
N PRO A 16 -4.60 60.78 18.57
CA PRO A 16 -4.07 59.68 19.37
C PRO A 16 -3.86 58.44 18.49
N LEU A 17 -2.64 57.93 18.47
CA LEU A 17 -2.35 56.59 17.97
C LEU A 17 -3.13 55.60 18.83
N ALA A 18 -4.12 54.93 18.24
CA ALA A 18 -4.51 53.62 18.73
C ALA A 18 -3.27 52.72 18.61
N PRO A 19 -2.94 51.94 19.65
CA PRO A 19 -1.86 50.96 19.53
C PRO A 19 -2.24 50.03 18.37
N VAL A 20 -1.37 49.93 17.37
CA VAL A 20 -1.35 48.76 16.51
C VAL A 20 -1.12 47.60 17.45
N ALA A 21 -2.17 46.84 17.73
CA ALA A 21 -2.05 45.56 18.40
C ALA A 21 -1.21 44.70 17.46
N VAL A 22 0.09 44.60 17.73
CA VAL A 22 0.81 43.37 17.45
C VAL A 22 -0.05 42.29 18.10
N PRO A 23 -0.50 41.24 17.39
CA PRO A 23 -1.14 40.13 18.06
C PRO A 23 -0.12 39.64 19.08
N LEU A 24 -0.36 39.91 20.35
CA LEU A 24 0.24 39.17 21.43
C LEU A 24 -0.24 37.75 21.17
N VAL A 25 0.63 36.93 20.59
CA VAL A 25 0.47 35.48 20.67
C VAL A 25 0.46 35.21 22.16
N ALA A 26 -0.74 35.01 22.71
CA ALA A 26 -0.88 34.52 24.06
C ALA A 26 -0.08 33.22 24.08
N HIS A 27 1.00 33.18 24.87
CA HIS A 27 1.69 31.93 25.09
C HIS A 27 0.65 31.02 25.75
N ALA A 28 0.32 29.91 25.08
CA ALA A 28 -0.57 28.91 25.62
C ALA A 28 -0.02 28.40 26.95
N ALA A 29 -0.90 27.81 27.78
CA ALA A 29 -0.44 27.12 28.97
C ALA A 29 0.53 26.02 28.53
N THR A 30 1.79 26.13 28.96
CA THR A 30 2.69 24.97 28.91
C THR A 30 2.05 23.86 29.75
N CYS A 31 2.37 22.60 29.47
CA CYS A 31 1.89 21.46 30.25
C CYS A 31 2.35 21.54 31.71
N THR A 32 1.79 22.44 32.52
CA THR A 32 2.14 22.57 33.95
C THR A 32 1.70 21.32 34.67
N ALA A 33 2.44 20.91 35.72
CA ALA A 33 2.14 19.76 36.57
C ALA A 33 0.63 19.63 36.83
N GLN A 34 -0.03 18.70 36.12
CA GLN A 34 -1.43 18.36 36.36
C GLN A 34 -1.57 17.85 37.80
N ALA A 35 -2.79 17.85 38.34
CA ALA A 35 -3.03 17.34 39.69
C ALA A 35 -2.52 15.88 39.82
N PRO A 36 -2.00 15.46 41.00
CA PRO A 36 -1.56 14.08 41.20
C PRO A 36 -2.65 13.07 40.80
N GLY A 37 -2.33 12.16 39.87
CA GLY A 37 -3.26 11.15 39.32
C GLY A 37 -4.00 11.53 38.02
N ALA A 38 -3.72 12.70 37.43
CA ALA A 38 -4.29 13.13 36.14
C ALA A 38 -3.56 12.55 34.91
N PHE A 39 -2.28 12.19 35.06
CA PHE A 39 -1.56 11.40 34.06
C PHE A 39 -1.82 9.91 34.31
N PRO A 40 -2.12 9.11 33.26
CA PRO A 40 -1.89 7.68 33.26
C PRO A 40 -0.56 7.29 33.91
N ASN A 41 -0.52 6.16 34.60
CA ASN A 41 0.68 5.71 35.32
C ASN A 41 1.70 4.99 34.41
N ASP A 42 1.44 4.97 33.11
CA ASP A 42 2.17 4.27 32.07
C ASP A 42 3.51 5.01 31.79
N PRO A 43 4.67 4.33 31.91
CA PRO A 43 5.98 5.01 31.95
C PRO A 43 6.37 5.81 30.70
N ALA A 44 5.87 5.47 29.52
CA ALA A 44 6.10 6.17 28.25
C ALA A 44 5.08 7.28 27.97
N TYR A 45 4.03 7.42 28.80
CA TYR A 45 3.14 8.56 28.74
C TYR A 45 3.71 9.75 29.53
N ALA A 46 3.94 10.87 28.84
CA ALA A 46 4.45 12.11 29.41
C ALA A 46 5.67 11.99 30.34
N PRO A 47 6.71 11.21 29.98
CA PRO A 47 7.83 10.98 30.90
C PRO A 47 8.65 12.25 31.22
N ALA A 48 8.80 13.19 30.29
CA ALA A 48 9.45 14.48 30.55
C ALA A 48 8.60 15.33 31.50
N GLU A 49 7.28 15.37 31.30
CA GLU A 49 6.36 16.13 32.18
C GLU A 49 6.16 15.49 33.56
N ASN A 50 6.41 14.19 33.66
CA ASN A 50 6.47 13.44 34.91
C ASN A 50 7.84 13.53 35.62
N GLY A 51 8.74 14.43 35.15
CA GLY A 51 9.99 14.77 35.83
C GLY A 51 11.14 13.80 35.55
N GLN A 52 11.07 12.97 34.50
CA GLN A 52 12.22 12.18 34.07
C GLN A 52 13.22 13.07 33.34
N ALA A 53 14.26 13.52 34.06
CA ALA A 53 15.21 14.55 33.63
C ALA A 53 16.06 14.24 32.37
N GLN A 54 15.90 13.09 31.72
CA GLN A 54 16.59 12.73 30.47
C GLN A 54 15.65 12.65 29.26
N GLN A 55 14.33 12.75 29.49
CA GLN A 55 13.32 12.61 28.47
C GLN A 55 12.95 14.00 27.93
N THR A 56 12.57 14.04 26.66
CA THR A 56 12.10 15.25 25.95
C THR A 56 10.71 14.99 25.36
N TRP A 57 10.05 16.01 24.79
CA TRP A 57 8.76 15.89 24.10
C TRP A 57 8.78 14.81 23.02
N ASP A 58 9.94 14.56 22.36
CA ASP A 58 10.14 13.47 21.39
C ASP A 58 9.90 12.08 21.99
N SER A 59 10.10 11.95 23.30
CA SER A 59 9.99 10.70 24.05
C SER A 59 8.60 10.52 24.65
N GLU A 60 7.65 11.39 24.30
CA GLU A 60 6.31 11.39 24.88
C GLU A 60 5.21 11.22 23.82
N ALA A 61 4.01 10.91 24.31
CA ALA A 61 2.80 10.86 23.50
C ALA A 61 2.14 12.25 23.34
N TRP A 62 2.92 13.26 22.95
CA TRP A 62 2.46 14.66 22.85
C TRP A 62 1.27 14.84 21.88
N TYR A 63 1.10 13.92 20.93
CA TYR A 63 -0.03 13.89 20.00
C TYR A 63 -1.39 13.71 20.71
N LEU A 64 -1.38 13.27 21.97
CA LEU A 64 -2.55 13.19 22.84
C LEU A 64 -2.87 14.50 23.56
N TYR A 65 -1.92 15.43 23.65
CA TYR A 65 -2.00 16.54 24.61
C TYR A 65 -2.97 17.66 24.22
N ASP A 66 -3.49 18.32 25.25
CA ASP A 66 -4.28 19.55 25.21
C ASP A 66 -3.44 20.80 25.53
N CYS A 67 -2.11 20.65 25.65
CA CYS A 67 -1.15 21.69 26.00
C CYS A 67 0.13 21.57 25.16
N ILE A 68 1.02 22.57 25.27
CA ILE A 68 2.36 22.53 24.67
C ILE A 68 3.37 21.98 25.71
N PRO A 69 4.19 20.95 25.37
CA PRO A 69 5.19 20.39 26.27
C PRO A 69 6.14 21.45 26.86
N GLN A 70 6.71 21.21 28.05
CA GLN A 70 7.53 22.20 28.75
C GLN A 70 8.95 22.33 28.18
N ASP A 71 9.45 21.30 27.53
CA ASP A 71 10.85 21.14 27.13
C ASP A 71 11.11 21.52 25.67
N VAL A 72 10.12 22.12 24.98
CA VAL A 72 10.29 22.70 23.64
C VAL A 72 10.86 24.12 23.68
N SER A 73 11.27 24.66 22.53
CA SER A 73 11.75 26.05 22.44
C SER A 73 10.67 27.06 22.87
N ALA A 74 11.09 28.21 23.38
CA ALA A 74 10.19 29.34 23.65
C ALA A 74 9.53 29.93 22.37
N THR A 75 10.00 29.54 21.18
CA THR A 75 9.42 29.93 19.89
C THR A 75 8.34 28.96 19.39
N SER A 76 8.18 27.82 20.06
CA SER A 76 7.21 26.78 19.67
C SER A 76 5.79 27.29 19.85
N SER A 77 4.91 27.02 18.89
CA SER A 77 3.52 27.50 18.96
C SER A 77 2.54 26.63 18.17
N ASP A 78 1.30 26.61 18.66
CA ASP A 78 0.14 26.02 18.00
C ASP A 78 -1.07 26.98 18.11
N PRO A 79 -1.89 27.17 17.06
CA PRO A 79 -3.07 28.02 17.12
C PRO A 79 -4.11 27.63 18.19
N GLU A 80 -4.21 26.35 18.53
CA GLU A 80 -5.09 25.86 19.61
C GLU A 80 -4.42 25.90 20.99
N GLY A 81 -3.11 26.16 21.04
CA GLY A 81 -2.34 26.05 22.28
C GLY A 81 -2.16 24.60 22.76
N ALA A 82 -2.40 23.62 21.89
CA ALA A 82 -2.26 22.19 22.15
C ALA A 82 -1.31 21.57 21.12
N ALA A 83 -0.39 20.73 21.59
CA ALA A 83 0.49 19.96 20.72
C ALA A 83 -0.27 18.86 19.97
N GLY A 84 -1.27 18.25 20.61
CA GLY A 84 -2.02 17.11 20.10
C GLY A 84 -3.49 17.40 19.80
N MET A 85 -4.28 16.32 19.77
CA MET A 85 -5.72 16.34 19.47
C MET A 85 -6.61 16.60 20.70
N SER A 86 -6.03 17.07 21.82
CA SER A 86 -6.71 17.31 23.10
C SER A 86 -7.37 16.04 23.70
N VAL A 87 -6.75 14.88 23.48
CA VAL A 87 -7.20 13.57 24.01
C VAL A 87 -7.05 13.51 25.53
N SER A 88 -5.94 14.01 26.06
CA SER A 88 -5.67 14.10 27.51
C SER A 88 -6.77 14.87 28.26
N ALA A 89 -7.30 15.95 27.68
CA ALA A 89 -8.39 16.72 28.26
C ALA A 89 -9.73 15.97 28.20
N LEU A 90 -10.01 15.26 27.11
CA LEU A 90 -11.18 14.40 27.00
C LEU A 90 -11.16 13.34 28.10
N TRP A 91 -10.04 12.62 28.24
CA TRP A 91 -9.85 11.61 29.27
C TRP A 91 -10.03 12.16 30.68
N ASN A 92 -9.58 13.38 30.94
CA ASN A 92 -9.60 14.00 32.27
C ASN A 92 -10.86 14.86 32.55
N ARG A 93 -11.87 14.84 31.68
CA ARG A 93 -13.12 15.55 31.89
C ARG A 93 -13.86 14.97 33.12
N SER A 94 -13.91 15.73 34.22
CA SER A 94 -14.56 15.30 35.47
C SER A 94 -15.94 15.95 35.68
N GLY A 95 -16.97 15.14 35.93
CA GLY A 95 -18.29 15.60 36.35
C GLY A 95 -19.40 14.53 36.37
N GLY A 96 -20.20 14.47 37.43
CA GLY A 96 -21.47 13.72 37.46
C GLY A 96 -21.35 12.18 37.47
N ALA A 97 -22.00 11.53 36.50
CA ALA A 97 -22.19 10.06 36.41
C ALA A 97 -20.94 9.27 35.98
N PHE A 98 -19.79 9.92 35.88
CA PHE A 98 -18.53 9.34 35.42
C PHE A 98 -17.51 9.25 36.56
N PRO A 99 -17.43 8.10 37.25
CA PRO A 99 -16.49 7.89 38.35
C PRO A 99 -15.05 7.58 37.88
N TYR A 100 -14.78 7.45 36.58
CA TYR A 100 -13.46 7.22 36.01
C TYR A 100 -13.21 8.14 34.81
N ALA A 101 -11.93 8.43 34.54
CA ALA A 101 -11.48 9.11 33.32
C ALA A 101 -12.04 8.38 32.09
N ASP A 102 -12.84 9.06 31.25
CA ASP A 102 -13.49 8.48 30.07
C ASP A 102 -12.46 8.22 28.98
N ARG A 103 -11.83 7.03 29.01
CA ARG A 103 -10.78 6.63 28.04
C ARG A 103 -11.26 5.57 27.05
N GLY A 104 -12.51 5.70 26.59
CA GLY A 104 -13.17 4.72 25.71
C GLY A 104 -14.21 3.84 26.41
N ARG A 105 -14.64 2.75 25.76
CA ARG A 105 -15.65 1.80 26.27
C ARG A 105 -15.36 0.36 25.86
N ASN A 106 -15.56 -0.60 26.76
CA ASN A 106 -15.42 -2.03 26.47
C ASN A 106 -16.45 -2.57 25.45
N ASP A 107 -17.56 -1.88 25.22
CA ASP A 107 -18.53 -2.25 24.18
C ASP A 107 -18.26 -1.56 22.83
N VAL A 108 -17.15 -0.82 22.70
CA VAL A 108 -16.62 -0.33 21.44
C VAL A 108 -15.50 -1.26 21.00
N VAL A 109 -15.73 -1.91 19.86
CA VAL A 109 -14.81 -2.90 19.29
C VAL A 109 -14.12 -2.28 18.07
N VAL A 110 -12.81 -2.41 18.00
CA VAL A 110 -12.02 -2.11 16.80
C VAL A 110 -11.46 -3.40 16.21
N SER A 111 -11.08 -3.42 14.95
CA SER A 111 -10.20 -4.46 14.40
C SER A 111 -8.90 -3.82 13.98
N TYR A 112 -7.81 -4.59 14.01
CA TYR A 112 -6.53 -4.22 13.40
C TYR A 112 -6.16 -5.31 12.39
N MET A 113 -5.94 -4.92 11.14
CA MET A 113 -5.68 -5.80 10.00
C MET A 113 -4.29 -5.54 9.42
N GLU A 114 -3.44 -6.58 9.41
CA GLU A 114 -2.06 -6.54 8.85
C GLU A 114 -1.42 -7.97 8.83
N GLY A 115 -0.09 -8.08 9.03
CA GLY A 115 0.71 -9.31 9.07
C GLY A 115 0.56 -10.18 10.33
N GLY A 116 -0.37 -9.84 11.21
CA GLY A 116 -0.75 -10.63 12.39
C GLY A 116 0.00 -10.29 13.68
N VAL A 117 -0.64 -10.61 14.80
CA VAL A 117 -0.18 -10.30 16.16
C VAL A 117 1.01 -11.18 16.56
N ASN A 118 1.90 -10.67 17.40
CA ASN A 118 3.05 -11.41 17.91
C ASN A 118 2.96 -11.57 19.43
N TRP A 119 2.29 -12.63 19.91
CA TRP A 119 2.19 -12.91 21.36
C TRP A 119 3.53 -13.32 22.00
N ARG A 120 4.62 -13.39 21.23
CA ARG A 120 5.96 -13.78 21.70
C ARG A 120 6.83 -12.60 22.14
N ILE A 121 6.40 -11.36 21.90
CA ILE A 121 7.16 -10.14 22.24
C ILE A 121 6.50 -9.34 23.39
N PRO A 122 7.28 -8.56 24.17
CA PRO A 122 6.75 -7.82 25.31
C PRO A 122 5.64 -6.81 24.98
N THR A 123 5.61 -6.30 23.75
CA THR A 123 4.59 -5.35 23.29
C THR A 123 3.17 -5.90 23.41
N SER A 124 3.01 -7.20 23.16
CA SER A 124 1.72 -7.90 23.25
C SER A 124 1.04 -7.85 24.62
N CYS A 125 1.79 -7.53 25.69
CA CYS A 125 1.23 -7.38 27.03
C CYS A 125 0.31 -6.16 27.16
N GLU A 126 0.45 -5.14 26.30
CA GLU A 126 -0.49 -4.02 26.21
C GLU A 126 -1.84 -4.42 25.58
N LEU A 127 -1.85 -5.56 24.88
CA LEU A 127 -2.93 -5.96 23.99
C LEU A 127 -3.77 -7.09 24.57
N LYS A 128 -3.15 -8.07 25.23
CA LYS A 128 -3.81 -9.33 25.65
C LYS A 128 -5.14 -9.10 26.38
N ASP A 129 -5.18 -8.11 27.28
CA ASP A 129 -6.34 -7.88 28.13
C ASP A 129 -7.43 -7.13 27.40
N ARG A 130 -7.12 -6.51 26.25
CA ARG A 130 -8.03 -5.78 25.35
C ARG A 130 -8.55 -6.66 24.20
N ALA A 131 -7.91 -7.79 23.93
CA ALA A 131 -8.28 -8.72 22.88
C ALA A 131 -9.70 -9.28 23.09
N LEU A 132 -10.61 -9.03 22.16
CA LEU A 132 -12.00 -9.51 22.24
C LEU A 132 -12.04 -11.03 22.02
N LEU A 133 -12.63 -11.76 22.97
CA LEU A 133 -12.83 -13.20 22.85
C LEU A 133 -14.19 -13.52 22.23
N ASN A 134 -14.22 -14.33 21.17
CA ASN A 134 -15.44 -14.90 20.63
C ASN A 134 -15.95 -16.01 21.56
N THR A 135 -16.83 -15.63 22.48
CA THR A 135 -17.46 -16.57 23.42
C THR A 135 -18.29 -17.67 22.75
N GLY A 136 -18.69 -17.50 21.48
CA GLY A 136 -19.36 -18.54 20.69
C GLY A 136 -18.48 -19.76 20.43
N GLU A 137 -17.16 -19.56 20.42
CA GLU A 137 -16.15 -20.59 20.15
C GLU A 137 -15.46 -21.12 21.41
N LEU A 138 -15.80 -20.58 22.58
CA LEU A 138 -15.17 -20.94 23.86
C LEU A 138 -16.13 -21.69 24.80
N PRO A 139 -15.65 -22.74 25.51
CA PRO A 139 -16.39 -23.26 26.65
C PRO A 139 -16.35 -22.24 27.81
N TRP A 140 -17.29 -22.32 28.75
CA TRP A 140 -17.17 -21.53 30.00
C TRP A 140 -15.85 -21.82 30.70
N PRO A 141 -15.19 -20.79 31.27
CA PRO A 141 -13.99 -20.96 32.07
C PRO A 141 -14.26 -21.83 33.31
N GLU A 142 -13.25 -22.61 33.69
CA GLU A 142 -13.21 -23.38 34.93
C GLU A 142 -12.36 -22.67 35.99
N ASP A 143 -12.80 -22.73 37.25
CA ASP A 143 -11.93 -22.34 38.36
C ASP A 143 -10.76 -23.33 38.54
N ALA A 144 -9.82 -23.00 39.42
CA ALA A 144 -8.66 -23.86 39.73
C ALA A 144 -9.00 -25.29 40.20
N SER A 145 -10.26 -25.58 40.54
CA SER A 145 -10.73 -26.92 40.90
C SER A 145 -11.31 -27.71 39.72
N GLY A 146 -11.36 -27.12 38.52
CA GLY A 146 -11.96 -27.70 37.32
C GLY A 146 -13.49 -27.56 37.30
N LYS A 147 -14.04 -26.52 37.93
CA LYS A 147 -15.49 -26.31 38.00
C LYS A 147 -15.92 -25.08 37.21
N THR A 148 -16.87 -25.26 36.29
CA THR A 148 -17.55 -24.19 35.56
C THR A 148 -18.61 -23.48 36.41
N HIS A 149 -18.73 -22.14 36.31
CA HIS A 149 -19.69 -21.34 37.08
C HIS A 149 -20.86 -20.76 36.25
N GLY A 150 -20.94 -21.06 34.95
CA GLY A 150 -22.05 -20.60 34.12
C GLY A 150 -21.95 -19.14 33.66
N THR A 151 -20.74 -18.59 33.68
CA THR A 151 -20.40 -17.22 33.26
C THR A 151 -19.06 -17.24 32.54
N TYR A 152 -18.87 -16.33 31.59
CA TYR A 152 -17.56 -16.10 30.94
C TYR A 152 -16.70 -15.09 31.71
N ASP A 153 -17.33 -14.11 32.37
CA ASP A 153 -16.69 -13.22 33.34
C ASP A 153 -16.62 -13.98 34.68
N LEU A 154 -15.53 -14.72 34.89
CA LEU A 154 -15.30 -15.56 36.06
C LEU A 154 -14.70 -14.73 37.21
N ASN A 155 -13.90 -13.72 36.90
CA ASN A 155 -13.24 -12.88 37.89
C ASN A 155 -14.20 -11.79 38.46
N GLY A 156 -15.31 -11.51 37.78
CA GLY A 156 -16.35 -10.57 38.19
C GLY A 156 -16.03 -9.10 37.93
N ASP A 157 -15.11 -8.78 37.02
CA ASP A 157 -14.67 -7.42 36.70
C ASP A 157 -15.56 -6.71 35.65
N GLY A 158 -16.52 -7.43 35.06
CA GLY A 158 -17.47 -6.92 34.07
C GLY A 158 -16.95 -6.95 32.63
N VAL A 159 -15.79 -7.56 32.39
CA VAL A 159 -15.17 -7.75 31.08
C VAL A 159 -14.95 -9.25 30.87
N VAL A 160 -15.03 -9.71 29.62
CA VAL A 160 -14.62 -11.07 29.26
C VAL A 160 -13.30 -10.98 28.53
N ASN A 161 -12.24 -11.51 29.11
CA ASN A 161 -10.90 -11.53 28.53
C ASN A 161 -10.13 -12.78 28.96
N VAL A 162 -8.83 -12.80 28.65
CA VAL A 162 -7.95 -13.95 28.95
C VAL A 162 -7.79 -14.20 30.46
N GLU A 163 -7.92 -13.16 31.30
CA GLU A 163 -7.78 -13.29 32.76
C GLU A 163 -8.88 -14.16 33.38
N ASP A 164 -10.04 -14.31 32.73
CA ASP A 164 -11.09 -15.22 33.15
C ASP A 164 -10.70 -16.70 33.09
N TYR A 165 -9.71 -17.03 32.26
CA TYR A 165 -9.23 -18.40 32.04
C TYR A 165 -7.88 -18.67 32.70
N LEU A 166 -7.29 -17.68 33.40
CA LEU A 166 -5.95 -17.74 33.97
C LEU A 166 -5.67 -18.99 34.81
N ASN A 167 -6.69 -19.44 35.55
CA ASN A 167 -6.61 -20.59 36.46
C ASN A 167 -7.32 -21.84 35.91
N ASP A 168 -7.73 -21.83 34.65
CA ASP A 168 -8.44 -22.93 34.03
C ASP A 168 -7.49 -24.12 33.83
N PRO A 169 -7.74 -25.29 34.46
CA PRO A 169 -6.83 -26.43 34.37
C PRO A 169 -6.69 -26.99 32.96
N ARG A 170 -7.63 -26.71 32.04
CA ARG A 170 -7.56 -27.15 30.64
C ARG A 170 -6.57 -26.29 29.86
N VAL A 171 -6.57 -24.98 30.10
CA VAL A 171 -5.60 -24.04 29.51
C VAL A 171 -4.21 -24.31 30.05
N LEU A 172 -4.06 -24.42 31.39
CA LEU A 172 -2.78 -24.73 32.02
C LEU A 172 -2.19 -26.07 31.57
N ALA A 173 -3.04 -27.07 31.28
CA ALA A 173 -2.60 -28.35 30.75
C ALA A 173 -2.15 -28.24 29.28
N ALA A 174 -2.84 -27.43 28.48
CA ALA A 174 -2.50 -27.20 27.09
C ALA A 174 -1.16 -26.45 26.97
N ASP A 175 -0.99 -25.37 27.71
CA ASP A 175 0.27 -24.61 27.88
C ASP A 175 1.43 -25.56 28.27
N ALA A 176 1.28 -26.34 29.34
CA ALA A 176 2.33 -27.25 29.80
C ALA A 176 2.78 -28.30 28.77
N SER A 177 1.96 -28.56 27.75
CA SER A 177 2.25 -29.52 26.67
C SER A 177 2.89 -28.89 25.43
N GLN A 178 2.97 -27.55 25.35
CA GLN A 178 3.51 -26.85 24.19
C GLN A 178 5.04 -26.97 24.07
N PRO A 179 5.57 -27.12 22.84
CA PRO A 179 7.00 -27.20 22.60
C PRO A 179 7.64 -25.82 22.71
N LYS A 180 8.28 -25.52 23.85
CA LYS A 180 9.00 -24.25 24.08
C LYS A 180 10.00 -23.94 22.95
N SER A 181 9.91 -22.74 22.37
CA SER A 181 10.83 -22.25 21.33
C SER A 181 11.96 -21.40 21.94
N PRO A 182 13.22 -21.53 21.47
CA PRO A 182 13.76 -22.77 20.89
C PRO A 182 13.73 -23.90 21.92
N ALA A 183 13.94 -25.16 21.52
CA ALA A 183 13.87 -26.31 22.42
C ALA A 183 14.75 -26.15 23.67
N GLY A 184 14.12 -25.93 24.83
CA GLY A 184 14.79 -25.66 26.12
C GLY A 184 14.93 -24.18 26.50
N GLY A 185 14.41 -23.25 25.68
CA GLY A 185 14.29 -21.82 25.94
C GLY A 185 12.99 -21.43 26.68
N PRO A 186 12.84 -20.15 27.09
CA PRO A 186 11.69 -19.69 27.86
C PRO A 186 10.43 -19.34 27.05
N PHE A 187 10.41 -19.43 25.71
CA PHE A 187 9.28 -18.91 24.94
C PHE A 187 8.18 -19.94 24.67
N LEU A 188 7.00 -19.62 25.19
CA LEU A 188 5.67 -19.75 24.58
C LEU A 188 4.60 -19.20 25.55
N HIS A 189 4.93 -19.05 26.84
CA HIS A 189 4.04 -18.49 27.84
C HIS A 189 4.89 -17.65 28.82
N HIS A 190 4.32 -16.57 29.38
CA HIS A 190 4.93 -15.67 30.37
C HIS A 190 5.85 -14.52 29.89
N VAL A 191 5.77 -14.07 28.63
CA VAL A 191 6.52 -12.87 28.19
C VAL A 191 6.23 -11.68 29.12
N CYS A 192 4.96 -11.53 29.52
CA CYS A 192 4.52 -10.50 30.45
C CYS A 192 5.03 -10.70 31.89
N SER A 193 5.20 -11.95 32.35
CA SER A 193 5.72 -12.21 33.70
C SER A 193 7.19 -11.82 33.87
N GLY A 194 7.96 -11.77 32.76
CA GLY A 194 9.35 -11.30 32.74
C GLY A 194 9.48 -9.78 32.51
N ALA A 195 8.48 -9.17 31.85
CA ALA A 195 8.43 -7.75 31.52
C ALA A 195 8.27 -6.84 32.75
N GLY A 196 7.76 -7.37 33.86
CA GLY A 196 7.49 -6.65 35.11
C GLY A 196 8.70 -6.16 35.95
N THR A 197 9.93 -6.12 35.41
CA THR A 197 11.14 -5.82 36.21
C THR A 197 11.69 -4.40 36.05
N ALA A 198 11.18 -3.60 35.11
CA ALA A 198 11.68 -2.23 34.93
C ALA A 198 11.20 -1.25 36.02
N ASN A 199 9.95 -1.37 36.51
CA ASN A 199 9.35 -0.42 37.47
C ASN A 199 8.59 -1.04 38.66
N GLY A 200 8.60 -2.37 38.82
CA GLY A 200 8.06 -3.04 40.02
C GLY A 200 6.54 -3.21 40.11
N ALA A 201 5.80 -2.84 39.06
CA ALA A 201 4.45 -3.36 38.80
C ALA A 201 4.62 -4.51 37.80
N GLY A 202 4.48 -5.74 38.27
CA GLY A 202 4.63 -6.93 37.43
C GLY A 202 3.28 -7.53 37.09
N TYR A 203 3.12 -7.94 35.83
CA TYR A 203 2.13 -8.96 35.46
C TYR A 203 2.32 -10.20 36.36
N ALA A 204 1.22 -10.86 36.71
CA ALA A 204 1.27 -12.00 37.62
C ALA A 204 2.19 -13.11 37.05
N PRO A 205 2.86 -13.91 37.90
CA PRO A 205 3.78 -14.97 37.48
C PRO A 205 3.16 -16.12 36.66
N THR A 206 1.85 -16.09 36.43
CA THR A 206 1.09 -17.01 35.57
C THR A 206 0.23 -16.14 34.67
N ASP A 207 0.68 -15.86 33.44
CA ASP A 207 0.01 -14.95 32.52
C ASP A 207 -0.22 -15.70 31.20
N ILE A 208 -1.44 -15.60 30.66
CA ILE A 208 -1.87 -16.27 29.42
C ILE A 208 -2.32 -15.24 28.37
N THR A 209 -2.20 -15.59 27.10
CA THR A 209 -2.61 -14.78 25.95
C THR A 209 -3.80 -15.41 25.21
N PRO A 210 -4.41 -14.73 24.22
CA PRO A 210 -5.43 -15.34 23.38
C PRO A 210 -4.95 -16.59 22.61
N GLU A 211 -3.66 -16.65 22.22
CA GLU A 211 -3.08 -17.85 21.60
C GLU A 211 -3.20 -19.07 22.53
N ASP A 212 -3.06 -18.90 23.84
CA ASP A 212 -3.16 -20.01 24.80
C ASP A 212 -4.57 -20.61 24.83
N LEU A 213 -5.59 -19.76 24.62
CA LEU A 213 -6.97 -20.20 24.47
C LEU A 213 -7.20 -20.88 23.12
N ILE A 214 -6.58 -20.41 22.03
CA ILE A 214 -6.61 -21.06 20.71
C ILE A 214 -5.93 -22.43 20.77
N VAL A 215 -4.80 -22.53 21.45
CA VAL A 215 -4.10 -23.78 21.69
C VAL A 215 -4.97 -24.76 22.50
N ALA A 216 -5.63 -24.29 23.56
CA ALA A 216 -6.44 -25.12 24.42
C ALA A 216 -7.77 -25.54 23.77
N PHE A 217 -8.42 -24.64 23.03
CA PHE A 217 -9.81 -24.78 22.61
C PHE A 217 -10.06 -24.62 21.10
N GLY A 218 -9.09 -24.13 20.34
CA GLY A 218 -9.18 -23.81 18.91
C GLY A 218 -9.36 -25.00 17.96
N HIS A 219 -9.63 -26.18 18.52
CA HIS A 219 -9.91 -27.43 17.82
C HIS A 219 -11.03 -28.23 18.50
N CYS A 220 -11.75 -27.60 19.44
CA CYS A 220 -12.83 -28.21 20.21
C CYS A 220 -14.19 -27.98 19.56
N GLN A 221 -15.06 -28.97 19.71
CA GLN A 221 -16.50 -28.75 19.55
C GLN A 221 -17.04 -28.12 20.84
N VAL A 222 -17.74 -27.00 20.74
CA VAL A 222 -18.43 -26.34 21.85
C VAL A 222 -19.94 -26.46 21.65
N VAL A 223 -20.65 -26.97 22.66
CA VAL A 223 -22.11 -27.11 22.65
C VAL A 223 -22.67 -26.69 24.00
N ASN A 224 -23.58 -25.72 24.01
CA ASN A 224 -24.14 -25.13 25.24
C ASN A 224 -23.03 -24.66 26.21
N HIS A 225 -22.01 -23.98 25.68
CA HIS A 225 -20.88 -23.45 26.45
C HIS A 225 -20.00 -24.50 27.14
N LEU A 226 -20.05 -25.76 26.71
CA LEU A 226 -19.23 -26.85 27.23
C LEU A 226 -18.56 -27.61 26.07
N ILE A 227 -17.44 -28.28 26.35
CA ILE A 227 -16.82 -29.19 25.39
C ILE A 227 -17.81 -30.30 25.03
N GLY A 228 -18.15 -30.37 23.75
CA GLY A 228 -19.15 -31.25 23.19
C GLY A 228 -18.68 -32.71 23.08
N PRO A 229 -19.57 -33.62 22.63
CA PRO A 229 -19.28 -35.04 22.53
C PRO A 229 -18.11 -35.39 21.58
N SER A 230 -17.83 -34.53 20.59
CA SER A 230 -16.68 -34.74 19.69
C SER A 230 -15.35 -34.39 20.36
N GLY A 231 -15.36 -33.73 21.51
CA GLY A 231 -14.17 -33.31 22.24
C GLY A 231 -13.34 -32.30 21.47
N CYS A 232 -12.03 -32.39 21.65
CA CYS A 232 -11.01 -31.57 21.00
C CYS A 232 -10.06 -32.47 20.20
N PRO A 233 -10.50 -33.02 19.05
CA PRO A 233 -9.65 -33.85 18.22
C PRO A 233 -8.53 -33.00 17.59
N ALA A 234 -7.35 -33.60 17.38
CA ALA A 234 -6.27 -32.95 16.65
C ALA A 234 -6.76 -32.47 15.26
N ASN A 235 -6.45 -31.23 14.91
CA ASN A 235 -6.91 -30.55 13.69
C ASN A 235 -8.45 -30.46 13.56
N GLY A 236 -9.18 -30.51 14.66
CA GLY A 236 -10.62 -30.23 14.69
C GLY A 236 -10.90 -28.83 14.15
N LYS A 237 -11.93 -28.71 13.30
CA LYS A 237 -12.41 -27.44 12.76
C LYS A 237 -13.92 -27.37 12.98
N PHE A 238 -14.34 -26.72 14.05
CA PHE A 238 -15.74 -26.56 14.43
C PHE A 238 -16.12 -25.08 14.39
N ASP A 239 -17.03 -24.76 13.49
CA ASP A 239 -17.73 -23.47 13.43
C ASP A 239 -18.90 -23.56 14.42
N ASN A 240 -18.62 -23.24 15.70
CA ASN A 240 -19.52 -23.48 16.82
C ASN A 240 -20.61 -22.41 16.90
N ASP A 241 -20.31 -21.18 16.47
CA ASP A 241 -21.26 -20.07 16.42
C ASP A 241 -21.99 -19.95 15.07
N GLY A 242 -21.53 -20.66 14.02
CA GLY A 242 -22.14 -20.69 12.70
C GLY A 242 -21.85 -19.44 11.85
N ASN A 243 -20.78 -18.71 12.16
CA ASN A 243 -20.35 -17.52 11.44
C ASN A 243 -19.55 -17.85 10.16
N GLY A 244 -19.10 -19.10 10.01
CA GLY A 244 -18.34 -19.59 8.85
C GLY A 244 -16.83 -19.71 9.06
N TYR A 245 -16.33 -19.36 10.24
CA TYR A 245 -14.93 -19.32 10.63
C TYR A 245 -14.69 -20.29 11.79
N PRO A 246 -14.27 -21.55 11.53
CA PRO A 246 -14.16 -22.55 12.56
C PRO A 246 -13.22 -22.16 13.70
N ASN A 247 -13.71 -22.13 14.94
CA ASN A 247 -12.91 -21.90 16.14
C ASN A 247 -12.18 -20.55 16.20
N ASP A 248 -12.72 -19.49 15.60
CA ASP A 248 -12.21 -18.11 15.58
C ASP A 248 -12.28 -17.40 16.96
N ILE A 249 -11.55 -17.92 17.94
CA ILE A 249 -11.58 -17.49 19.35
C ILE A 249 -11.14 -16.03 19.52
N ASN A 250 -10.12 -15.58 18.81
CA ASN A 250 -9.66 -14.20 18.85
C ASN A 250 -9.09 -13.80 17.48
N GLY A 251 -9.99 -13.57 16.53
CA GLY A 251 -9.59 -13.18 15.18
C GLY A 251 -9.43 -14.34 14.22
N TRP A 252 -8.94 -14.02 13.02
CA TRP A 252 -8.79 -14.98 11.92
C TRP A 252 -7.55 -14.68 11.10
N ASN A 253 -6.95 -15.73 10.54
CA ASN A 253 -5.82 -15.67 9.63
C ASN A 253 -6.29 -16.03 8.21
N PHE A 254 -6.52 -15.00 7.39
CA PHE A 254 -6.89 -15.14 5.99
C PHE A 254 -5.72 -15.55 5.10
N ASN A 255 -4.48 -15.26 5.52
CA ASN A 255 -3.30 -15.64 4.77
C ASN A 255 -3.05 -17.16 4.78
N ARG A 256 -3.44 -17.85 5.86
CA ARG A 256 -3.25 -19.30 6.07
C ARG A 256 -4.55 -20.06 6.36
N ASP A 257 -5.69 -19.38 6.24
CA ASP A 257 -7.03 -19.93 6.39
C ASP A 257 -7.22 -20.78 7.67
N ASN A 258 -6.85 -20.19 8.81
CA ASN A 258 -6.97 -20.80 10.12
C ASN A 258 -7.38 -19.78 11.20
N ASN A 259 -7.62 -20.27 12.42
CA ASN A 259 -8.11 -19.50 13.54
C ASN A 259 -7.03 -18.84 14.40
N ASP A 260 -5.79 -18.80 13.92
CA ASP A 260 -4.67 -18.25 14.66
C ASP A 260 -4.01 -17.09 13.90
N PRO A 261 -4.36 -15.83 14.24
CA PRO A 261 -3.77 -14.66 13.62
C PRO A 261 -2.35 -14.35 14.10
N GLN A 262 -1.72 -15.23 14.89
CA GLN A 262 -0.31 -15.08 15.26
C GLN A 262 0.60 -15.12 14.02
N THR A 263 1.58 -14.22 13.99
CA THR A 263 2.69 -14.28 13.01
C THR A 263 3.64 -15.45 13.29
N GLU A 264 4.18 -16.08 12.24
CA GLU A 264 5.28 -17.05 12.38
C GLU A 264 6.66 -16.37 12.59
N GLN A 265 6.76 -15.07 12.29
CA GLN A 265 7.98 -14.27 12.47
C GLN A 265 8.08 -13.69 13.88
N SER A 266 8.84 -14.31 14.78
CA SER A 266 9.03 -13.73 16.13
C SER A 266 9.74 -12.37 16.15
N VAL A 267 10.40 -11.98 15.06
CA VAL A 267 11.08 -10.68 14.89
C VAL A 267 10.19 -9.58 14.31
N TYR A 268 8.94 -9.91 13.94
CA TYR A 268 7.99 -8.93 13.40
C TYR A 268 7.27 -8.23 14.55
N GLU A 269 7.44 -6.90 14.64
CA GLU A 269 6.93 -6.09 15.75
C GLU A 269 5.92 -5.01 15.31
N HIS A 270 5.74 -4.82 13.99
CA HIS A 270 4.95 -3.72 13.43
C HIS A 270 3.49 -3.75 13.90
N PHE A 271 2.82 -4.90 13.77
CA PHE A 271 1.44 -5.10 14.22
C PHE A 271 1.23 -4.69 15.68
N ASP A 272 2.06 -5.22 16.59
CA ASP A 272 1.90 -4.99 18.03
C ASP A 272 2.18 -3.52 18.40
N GLY A 273 3.17 -2.90 17.76
CA GLY A 273 3.48 -1.48 17.93
C GLY A 273 2.27 -0.60 17.60
N GLU A 274 1.72 -0.75 16.40
CA GLU A 274 0.63 0.11 15.91
C GLU A 274 -0.72 -0.19 16.57
N SER A 275 -1.04 -1.46 16.80
CA SER A 275 -2.23 -1.82 17.55
C SER A 275 -2.16 -1.35 19.02
N SER A 276 -0.98 -1.30 19.63
CA SER A 276 -0.81 -0.73 20.97
C SER A 276 -1.05 0.78 20.99
N GLN A 277 -0.70 1.49 19.92
CA GLN A 277 -1.04 2.91 19.77
C GLN A 277 -2.55 3.14 19.64
N LEU A 278 -3.30 2.19 19.08
CA LEU A 278 -4.76 2.25 19.00
C LEU A 278 -5.46 1.88 20.33
N VAL A 279 -5.16 0.70 20.90
CA VAL A 279 -5.91 0.11 22.03
C VAL A 279 -5.07 -0.26 23.25
N GLY A 280 -3.77 0.00 23.26
CA GLY A 280 -2.88 -0.37 24.37
C GLY A 280 -3.45 0.04 25.72
N GLU A 281 -3.45 -0.91 26.66
CA GLU A 281 -4.07 -0.73 27.97
C GLU A 281 -3.47 0.46 28.73
N GLY A 282 -4.32 1.20 29.43
CA GLY A 282 -3.89 2.36 30.20
C GLY A 282 -3.96 2.12 31.70
N ASN A 283 -3.06 2.76 32.45
CA ASN A 283 -2.86 2.63 33.89
C ASN A 283 -2.33 1.26 34.37
N ASN A 284 -1.63 0.52 33.52
CA ASN A 284 -1.06 -0.79 33.88
C ASN A 284 0.39 -0.68 34.39
N SER A 285 0.96 0.53 34.45
CA SER A 285 2.36 0.80 34.82
C SER A 285 3.37 0.14 33.88
N PHE A 286 2.94 -0.16 32.66
CA PHE A 286 3.70 -0.75 31.58
C PHE A 286 3.66 0.19 30.36
N MET A 287 4.64 0.02 29.46
CA MET A 287 5.03 0.91 28.36
C MET A 287 4.19 2.21 28.19
N GLY A 288 3.26 2.22 27.24
CA GLY A 288 2.57 3.42 26.76
C GLY A 288 1.08 3.36 27.05
N ILE A 289 0.30 4.17 26.35
CA ILE A 289 -1.17 4.13 26.42
C ILE A 289 -1.73 4.35 25.02
N GLY A 290 -2.72 3.53 24.63
CA GLY A 290 -3.38 3.68 23.34
C GLY A 290 -4.31 4.90 23.26
N MET A 291 -4.79 5.20 22.06
CA MET A 291 -5.83 6.21 21.80
C MET A 291 -7.16 5.86 22.50
N CYS A 292 -7.56 4.59 22.48
CA CYS A 292 -8.76 4.09 23.14
C CYS A 292 -8.44 2.90 24.07
N PRO A 293 -7.83 3.14 25.23
CA PRO A 293 -7.32 2.08 26.12
C PRO A 293 -8.42 1.22 26.78
N LEU A 294 -9.69 1.64 26.72
CA LEU A 294 -10.83 0.81 27.15
C LEU A 294 -11.56 0.13 25.99
N CYS A 295 -11.22 0.43 24.73
CA CYS A 295 -11.79 -0.28 23.60
C CYS A 295 -11.31 -1.74 23.60
N ARG A 296 -12.11 -2.63 23.01
CA ARG A 296 -11.72 -4.01 22.70
C ARG A 296 -11.22 -4.10 21.27
N TYR A 297 -10.35 -5.06 20.96
CA TYR A 297 -9.91 -5.25 19.58
C TYR A 297 -9.92 -6.70 19.10
N ILE A 298 -10.03 -6.89 17.78
CA ILE A 298 -9.91 -8.18 17.10
C ILE A 298 -8.69 -8.13 16.18
N PRO A 299 -7.66 -8.98 16.37
CA PRO A 299 -6.57 -9.10 15.43
C PRO A 299 -7.02 -9.85 14.17
N ILE A 300 -6.66 -9.35 12.98
CA ILE A 300 -6.94 -10.01 11.70
C ILE A 300 -5.65 -10.07 10.90
N LYS A 301 -5.25 -11.26 10.47
CA LYS A 301 -4.07 -11.46 9.63
C LYS A 301 -4.50 -11.62 8.16
N ALA A 302 -4.34 -10.58 7.35
CA ALA A 302 -4.76 -10.59 5.94
C ALA A 302 -3.65 -11.11 5.00
N GLY A 303 -2.37 -10.87 5.34
CA GLY A 303 -1.19 -11.39 4.67
C GLY A 303 -0.04 -11.63 5.65
N ASP A 304 1.20 -11.65 5.16
CA ASP A 304 2.39 -11.88 5.98
C ASP A 304 2.95 -10.63 6.65
N GLU A 305 2.62 -9.47 6.10
CA GLU A 305 3.12 -8.13 6.45
C GLU A 305 2.07 -7.09 6.03
N ALA A 306 2.43 -5.81 5.88
CA ALA A 306 1.48 -4.75 5.50
C ALA A 306 1.17 -4.69 3.99
N ILE A 307 1.43 -5.75 3.22
CA ILE A 307 1.07 -5.84 1.81
C ILE A 307 0.26 -7.10 1.54
N ASP A 308 -0.99 -6.89 1.13
CA ASP A 308 -2.01 -7.91 1.13
C ASP A 308 -2.65 -8.15 -0.24
N ARG A 309 -3.33 -9.28 -0.36
CA ARG A 309 -4.11 -9.61 -1.56
C ARG A 309 -5.52 -9.02 -1.44
N PRO A 310 -6.08 -8.42 -2.50
CA PRO A 310 -7.36 -7.74 -2.39
C PRO A 310 -8.55 -8.69 -2.13
N ASP A 311 -8.45 -9.96 -2.53
CA ASP A 311 -9.45 -10.97 -2.17
C ASP A 311 -9.47 -11.26 -0.66
N ARG A 312 -8.29 -11.36 -0.03
CA ARG A 312 -8.15 -11.59 1.42
C ARG A 312 -8.57 -10.39 2.25
N VAL A 313 -8.27 -9.18 1.79
CA VAL A 313 -8.74 -7.96 2.46
C VAL A 313 -10.26 -7.84 2.41
N ALA A 314 -10.89 -8.16 1.26
CA ALA A 314 -12.36 -8.17 1.18
C ALA A 314 -12.99 -9.20 2.15
N GLU A 315 -12.38 -10.39 2.28
CA GLU A 315 -12.77 -11.41 3.25
C GLU A 315 -12.66 -10.91 4.69
N ALA A 316 -11.54 -10.26 5.02
CA ALA A 316 -11.24 -9.70 6.33
C ALA A 316 -12.21 -8.56 6.73
N ILE A 317 -12.55 -7.67 5.81
CA ILE A 317 -13.53 -6.59 6.06
C ILE A 317 -14.92 -7.16 6.33
N VAL A 318 -15.35 -8.18 5.59
CA VAL A 318 -16.66 -8.83 5.82
C VAL A 318 -16.70 -9.53 7.17
N TYR A 319 -15.63 -10.23 7.54
CA TYR A 319 -15.48 -10.85 8.86
C TYR A 319 -15.59 -9.82 9.99
N ALA A 320 -14.81 -8.73 9.93
CA ALA A 320 -14.85 -7.64 10.92
C ALA A 320 -16.27 -7.03 11.03
N ALA A 321 -16.93 -6.78 9.89
CA ALA A 321 -18.28 -6.25 9.85
C ALA A 321 -19.33 -7.22 10.44
N ASN A 322 -19.11 -8.53 10.35
CA ASN A 322 -19.98 -9.55 10.94
C ASN A 322 -19.70 -9.78 12.43
N ALA A 323 -18.45 -9.64 12.86
CA ALA A 323 -18.05 -9.65 14.26
C ALA A 323 -18.55 -8.42 15.05
N GLY A 324 -19.09 -7.41 14.36
CA GLY A 324 -19.70 -6.23 14.98
C GLY A 324 -18.71 -5.12 15.31
N VAL A 325 -17.57 -5.09 14.62
CA VAL A 325 -16.54 -4.06 14.75
C VAL A 325 -17.12 -2.67 14.45
N ASN A 326 -16.84 -1.70 15.32
CA ASN A 326 -17.26 -0.30 15.17
C ASN A 326 -16.29 0.52 14.32
N VAL A 327 -14.98 0.25 14.43
CA VAL A 327 -13.93 0.90 13.63
C VAL A 327 -12.96 -0.16 13.12
N LEU A 328 -12.80 -0.25 11.81
CA LEU A 328 -11.80 -1.09 11.18
C LEU A 328 -10.56 -0.23 10.97
N ASP A 329 -9.46 -0.64 11.60
CA ASP A 329 -8.12 -0.21 11.25
C ASP A 329 -7.54 -1.20 10.23
N VAL A 330 -7.20 -0.69 9.06
CA VAL A 330 -6.59 -1.42 7.96
C VAL A 330 -5.23 -0.77 7.67
N THR A 331 -4.19 -1.24 8.37
CA THR A 331 -2.82 -0.74 8.23
C THR A 331 -2.06 -1.59 7.21
N ASP A 332 -2.65 -1.77 6.04
CA ASP A 332 -2.05 -2.49 4.90
C ASP A 332 -2.13 -1.64 3.62
N ALA A 333 -1.48 -2.09 2.55
CA ALA A 333 -1.86 -1.75 1.20
C ALA A 333 -2.10 -3.04 0.41
N SER A 334 -3.11 -3.06 -0.46
CA SER A 334 -3.38 -4.26 -1.26
C SER A 334 -2.72 -4.16 -2.63
N LEU A 335 -2.27 -5.29 -3.18
CA LEU A 335 -1.77 -5.39 -4.56
C LEU A 335 -2.90 -5.44 -5.60
N GLY A 336 -3.96 -4.64 -5.42
CA GLY A 336 -4.94 -4.40 -6.49
C GLY A 336 -6.20 -3.68 -6.02
N LEU A 337 -6.77 -2.85 -6.89
CA LEU A 337 -8.00 -2.13 -6.61
C LEU A 337 -9.17 -2.78 -7.35
N ASN A 338 -10.17 -3.29 -6.64
CA ASN A 338 -11.30 -3.95 -7.28
C ASN A 338 -12.65 -3.74 -6.60
N GLN A 339 -13.72 -4.06 -7.33
CA GLN A 339 -15.10 -3.84 -6.88
C GLN A 339 -15.51 -4.72 -5.70
N THR A 340 -14.84 -5.85 -5.48
CA THR A 340 -15.16 -6.75 -4.36
C THR A 340 -14.77 -6.11 -3.04
N VAL A 341 -13.59 -5.48 -2.98
CA VAL A 341 -13.15 -4.69 -1.81
C VAL A 341 -14.08 -3.51 -1.58
N GLN A 342 -14.39 -2.72 -2.63
CA GLN A 342 -15.36 -1.62 -2.51
C GLN A 342 -16.72 -2.08 -1.98
N ALA A 343 -17.20 -3.26 -2.41
CA ALA A 343 -18.46 -3.83 -1.93
C ALA A 343 -18.37 -4.30 -0.46
N ALA A 344 -17.24 -4.85 -0.03
CA ALA A 344 -16.98 -5.19 1.38
C ALA A 344 -16.96 -3.94 2.27
N ILE A 345 -16.30 -2.86 1.84
CA ILE A 345 -16.32 -1.56 2.51
C ILE A 345 -17.75 -1.03 2.62
N ASN A 346 -18.51 -1.06 1.53
CA ASN A 346 -19.92 -0.63 1.53
C ASN A 346 -20.77 -1.47 2.51
N TYR A 347 -20.49 -2.77 2.61
CA TYR A 347 -21.14 -3.65 3.56
C TYR A 347 -20.83 -3.25 5.01
N ALA A 348 -19.55 -3.05 5.35
CA ALA A 348 -19.14 -2.56 6.68
C ALA A 348 -19.74 -1.20 7.02
N TRP A 349 -19.67 -0.25 6.07
CA TRP A 349 -20.27 1.08 6.19
C TRP A 349 -21.79 1.02 6.45
N SER A 350 -22.51 0.14 5.74
CA SER A 350 -23.96 -0.04 5.92
C SER A 350 -24.34 -0.55 7.31
N LYS A 351 -23.42 -1.20 8.01
CA LYS A 351 -23.56 -1.63 9.41
C LYS A 351 -23.15 -0.56 10.42
N GLY A 352 -22.65 0.58 9.96
CA GLY A 352 -22.23 1.70 10.80
C GLY A 352 -20.75 1.66 11.19
N SER A 353 -19.96 0.75 10.62
CA SER A 353 -18.52 0.66 10.88
C SER A 353 -17.76 1.76 10.12
N VAL A 354 -16.85 2.46 10.81
CA VAL A 354 -15.89 3.37 10.17
C VAL A 354 -14.72 2.55 9.66
N VAL A 355 -14.34 2.70 8.39
CA VAL A 355 -13.15 2.05 7.81
C VAL A 355 -12.06 3.09 7.70
N VAL A 356 -10.94 2.88 8.39
CA VAL A 356 -9.73 3.69 8.32
C VAL A 356 -8.65 2.85 7.67
N TRP A 357 -8.00 3.39 6.65
CA TRP A 357 -7.04 2.63 5.84
C TRP A 357 -5.80 3.48 5.55
N ALA A 358 -4.62 2.89 5.66
CA ALA A 358 -3.36 3.50 5.29
C ALA A 358 -3.39 4.15 3.90
N SER A 359 -2.73 5.30 3.79
CA SER A 359 -2.59 6.05 2.54
C SER A 359 -1.29 5.77 1.78
N ASN A 360 -0.42 4.92 2.34
CA ASN A 360 0.96 4.61 1.93
C ASN A 360 2.04 5.59 2.45
N ASP A 361 3.32 5.17 2.38
CA ASP A 361 4.50 5.87 2.91
C ASP A 361 5.43 6.47 1.82
N PHE A 362 4.91 6.81 0.64
CA PHE A 362 5.73 7.22 -0.52
C PHE A 362 5.69 8.71 -0.87
N GLU A 363 5.02 9.54 -0.07
CA GLU A 363 4.87 10.98 -0.37
C GLU A 363 4.25 11.26 -1.75
N SER A 364 3.29 10.45 -2.17
CA SER A 364 2.73 10.47 -3.51
C SER A 364 1.32 11.06 -3.56
N ALA A 365 0.87 11.38 -4.76
CA ALA A 365 -0.52 11.71 -5.06
C ALA A 365 -1.24 10.49 -5.68
N ASP A 366 -0.71 9.30 -5.45
CA ASP A 366 -1.31 8.10 -5.98
C ASP A 366 -2.63 7.79 -5.27
N HIS A 367 -3.41 6.93 -5.90
CA HIS A 367 -4.69 6.47 -5.37
C HIS A 367 -4.54 5.05 -4.84
N THR A 368 -3.68 4.84 -3.85
CA THR A 368 -3.71 3.60 -3.04
C THR A 368 -5.04 3.42 -2.31
N ASP A 369 -5.26 2.26 -1.71
CA ASP A 369 -6.53 1.83 -1.12
C ASP A 369 -7.20 2.90 -0.24
N GLY A 370 -6.44 3.51 0.68
CA GLY A 370 -6.93 4.57 1.55
C GLY A 370 -7.35 5.85 0.82
N MET A 371 -6.74 6.14 -0.33
CA MET A 371 -7.04 7.31 -1.18
C MET A 371 -8.03 7.00 -2.31
N TYR A 372 -8.28 5.74 -2.67
CA TYR A 372 -9.16 5.36 -3.78
C TYR A 372 -10.59 5.03 -3.36
N TYR A 373 -10.77 4.14 -2.38
CA TYR A 373 -12.09 3.56 -2.13
C TYR A 373 -13.04 4.54 -1.45
N ALA A 374 -14.29 4.61 -1.93
CA ALA A 374 -15.33 5.38 -1.25
C ALA A 374 -15.60 4.81 0.16
N HIS A 375 -16.00 5.69 1.08
CA HIS A 375 -16.32 5.39 2.50
C HIS A 375 -15.13 5.02 3.39
N VAL A 376 -13.90 5.24 2.91
CA VAL A 376 -12.67 5.05 3.68
C VAL A 376 -12.17 6.38 4.24
N TRP A 377 -11.56 6.34 5.43
CA TRP A 377 -10.79 7.44 5.99
C TRP A 377 -9.31 7.18 5.75
N PRO A 378 -8.63 7.96 4.90
CA PRO A 378 -7.22 7.75 4.65
C PRO A 378 -6.36 8.06 5.89
N GLY A 379 -5.41 7.18 6.21
CA GLY A 379 -4.43 7.35 7.28
C GLY A 379 -3.36 8.37 6.89
N ASN A 380 -3.44 9.58 7.43
CA ASN A 380 -2.60 10.72 7.05
C ASN A 380 -2.07 11.46 8.29
N SER A 381 -0.82 11.92 8.22
CA SER A 381 -0.03 12.28 9.40
C SER A 381 0.55 13.69 9.33
N ILE A 382 0.70 14.32 10.50
CA ILE A 382 1.45 15.56 10.71
C ILE A 382 2.49 15.35 11.80
N THR A 383 3.55 16.15 11.75
CA THR A 383 4.72 16.02 12.62
C THR A 383 4.78 17.15 13.65
N GLY A 384 5.47 16.86 14.75
CA GLY A 384 5.60 17.74 15.93
C GLY A 384 6.63 18.86 15.78
N ASP A 385 6.76 19.68 16.82
CA ASP A 385 7.83 20.69 16.95
C ASP A 385 9.20 20.01 16.91
N HIS A 386 10.21 20.45 16.18
CA HIS A 386 11.53 19.78 16.19
C HIS A 386 12.63 20.62 16.83
N SER A 387 12.28 21.70 17.53
CA SER A 387 13.19 22.77 17.93
C SER A 387 14.22 22.39 19.01
N THR A 388 14.06 21.22 19.62
CA THR A 388 14.94 20.71 20.68
C THR A 388 15.55 19.34 20.40
N ARG A 389 15.35 18.78 19.19
CA ARG A 389 15.97 17.51 18.75
C ARG A 389 17.50 17.60 18.77
N THR A 390 18.19 16.51 19.17
CA THR A 390 19.66 16.46 19.20
C THR A 390 20.20 15.08 18.81
N GLY A 391 21.45 15.00 18.35
CA GLY A 391 22.10 13.72 18.06
C GLY A 391 21.49 12.98 16.87
N ALA A 392 21.05 11.73 17.07
CA ALA A 392 20.50 10.89 16.01
C ALA A 392 19.15 11.41 15.45
N THR A 393 18.35 12.10 16.26
CA THR A 393 17.09 12.74 15.85
C THR A 393 17.30 14.11 15.20
N CYS A 394 18.56 14.54 15.03
CA CYS A 394 18.92 15.79 14.37
C CYS A 394 20.22 15.58 13.57
N PRO A 395 20.18 14.81 12.47
CA PRO A 395 21.39 14.40 11.75
C PRO A 395 22.20 15.60 11.25
N GLY A 396 23.52 15.53 11.46
CA GLY A 396 24.48 16.65 11.43
C GLY A 396 24.27 17.76 10.39
N PRO A 397 24.22 17.48 9.07
CA PRO A 397 24.10 18.55 8.07
C PRO A 397 22.67 19.13 7.96
N TYR A 398 21.65 18.43 8.48
CA TYR A 398 20.23 18.83 8.39
C TYR A 398 19.71 19.48 9.67
N CYS A 399 20.48 19.41 10.75
CA CYS A 399 20.00 19.77 12.08
C CYS A 399 19.50 21.23 12.16
N ALA A 400 20.16 22.18 11.50
CA ALA A 400 19.67 23.58 11.48
C ALA A 400 18.29 23.75 10.80
N TRP A 401 17.95 22.89 9.82
CA TRP A 401 16.65 22.87 9.17
C TRP A 401 15.61 22.16 10.04
N VAL A 402 15.96 20.99 10.59
CA VAL A 402 15.11 20.23 11.52
C VAL A 402 14.67 21.13 12.67
N LEU A 403 15.62 21.81 13.32
CA LEU A 403 15.37 22.72 14.45
C LEU A 403 14.55 23.97 14.09
N SER A 404 14.30 24.24 12.80
CA SER A 404 13.48 25.38 12.36
C SER A 404 11.97 25.10 12.38
N ASN A 405 11.57 23.83 12.45
CA ASN A 405 10.17 23.46 12.66
C ASN A 405 9.80 23.72 14.12
N THR A 406 9.01 24.76 14.36
CA THR A 406 8.59 25.16 15.71
C THR A 406 7.07 25.04 15.94
N THR A 407 6.43 24.05 15.29
CA THR A 407 4.97 23.86 15.32
C THR A 407 4.60 22.37 15.29
N PHE A 408 3.41 22.04 15.80
CA PHE A 408 2.87 20.67 15.86
C PHE A 408 1.86 20.38 14.74
N ARG A 409 2.03 21.06 13.61
CA ARG A 409 1.15 20.99 12.44
C ARG A 409 1.93 20.92 11.14
N SER A 410 3.16 20.43 11.22
CA SER A 410 4.04 20.33 10.07
C SER A 410 3.67 19.12 9.23
N ARG A 411 3.87 19.23 7.92
CA ARG A 411 3.64 18.16 6.95
C ARG A 411 4.47 16.93 7.29
N SER A 412 3.88 15.74 7.20
CA SER A 412 4.64 14.51 6.99
C SER A 412 4.99 14.34 5.50
N SER A 413 6.20 13.85 5.19
CA SER A 413 6.55 13.42 3.83
C SER A 413 6.52 11.91 3.65
N LEU A 414 5.80 11.18 4.49
CA LEU A 414 5.59 9.76 4.27
C LEU A 414 4.19 9.54 3.71
N THR A 415 3.19 10.21 4.27
CA THR A 415 1.80 10.00 3.89
C THR A 415 1.42 10.64 2.55
N SER A 416 0.62 9.93 1.77
CA SER A 416 0.05 10.42 0.51
C SER A 416 -0.88 11.62 0.70
N TYR A 417 -1.09 12.34 -0.39
CA TYR A 417 -1.98 13.50 -0.46
C TYR A 417 -2.89 13.41 -1.68
N GLY A 418 -4.00 14.13 -1.67
CA GLY A 418 -4.90 14.11 -2.82
C GLY A 418 -6.31 14.59 -2.48
N PRO A 419 -7.21 14.64 -3.48
CA PRO A 419 -8.60 15.09 -3.33
C PRO A 419 -9.41 14.33 -2.27
N HIS A 420 -9.00 13.11 -1.91
CA HIS A 420 -9.67 12.27 -0.92
C HIS A 420 -9.18 12.47 0.52
N ALA A 421 -8.17 13.32 0.77
CA ALA A 421 -7.70 13.60 2.12
C ALA A 421 -8.85 14.07 3.05
N LEU A 422 -8.95 13.45 4.23
CA LEU A 422 -9.99 13.76 5.23
C LEU A 422 -9.45 14.46 6.48
N PHE A 423 -8.55 13.82 7.20
CA PHE A 423 -7.99 14.35 8.45
C PHE A 423 -6.47 14.14 8.46
N SER A 424 -5.74 14.96 9.20
CA SER A 424 -4.33 14.69 9.50
C SER A 424 -4.10 14.66 10.98
N VAL A 425 -3.54 13.56 11.47
CA VAL A 425 -3.34 13.34 12.90
C VAL A 425 -1.86 13.47 13.27
N PRO A 426 -1.55 14.06 14.43
CA PRO A 426 -0.19 14.13 14.92
C PRO A 426 0.34 12.76 15.36
N ASN A 427 1.61 12.49 15.09
CA ASN A 427 2.36 11.36 15.62
C ASN A 427 3.87 11.64 15.57
N ASN A 428 4.67 10.79 16.21
CA ASN A 428 6.10 11.03 16.43
C ASN A 428 6.96 10.81 15.17
N ASP A 429 6.56 9.87 14.32
CA ASP A 429 7.32 9.37 13.17
C ASP A 429 6.74 9.83 11.82
N GLY A 430 5.57 10.48 11.78
CA GLY A 430 4.94 10.94 10.56
C GLY A 430 4.43 9.86 9.61
N SER A 431 4.56 8.57 9.90
CA SER A 431 4.23 7.50 8.93
C SER A 431 2.73 7.32 8.75
N THR A 432 2.31 6.63 7.69
CA THR A 432 0.94 6.15 7.56
C THR A 432 0.64 5.04 8.57
N SER A 433 1.64 4.23 8.92
CA SER A 433 1.52 3.13 9.87
C SER A 433 1.12 3.57 11.27
N THR A 434 1.61 4.73 11.74
CA THR A 434 1.14 5.33 13.01
C THR A 434 -0.04 6.29 12.81
N GLY A 435 -0.20 6.83 11.60
CA GLY A 435 -1.32 7.71 11.25
C GLY A 435 -2.66 6.98 11.27
N THR A 436 -2.72 5.78 10.68
CA THR A 436 -3.91 4.93 10.56
C THR A 436 -4.51 4.55 11.92
N PRO A 437 -3.76 3.96 12.88
CA PRO A 437 -4.26 3.67 14.23
C PRO A 437 -4.63 4.92 15.01
N THR A 438 -3.97 6.03 14.75
CA THR A 438 -4.35 7.30 15.40
C THR A 438 -5.69 7.83 14.87
N VAL A 439 -5.93 7.77 13.56
CA VAL A 439 -7.21 8.13 12.94
C VAL A 439 -8.32 7.16 13.37
N ALA A 440 -8.03 5.86 13.45
CA ALA A 440 -8.95 4.86 13.97
C ALA A 440 -9.31 5.14 15.45
N GLY A 441 -8.33 5.54 16.25
CA GLY A 441 -8.52 5.96 17.64
C GLY A 441 -9.43 7.19 17.77
N VAL A 442 -9.29 8.17 16.88
CA VAL A 442 -10.20 9.34 16.78
C VAL A 442 -11.65 8.88 16.53
N ALA A 443 -11.86 7.96 15.59
CA ALA A 443 -13.18 7.41 15.32
C ALA A 443 -13.72 6.61 16.52
N ALA A 444 -12.90 5.77 17.15
CA ALA A 444 -13.29 4.90 18.26
C ALA A 444 -13.70 5.68 19.51
N LEU A 445 -12.95 6.74 19.86
CA LEU A 445 -13.33 7.65 20.94
C LEU A 445 -14.60 8.45 20.61
N THR A 446 -14.78 8.89 19.36
CA THR A 446 -16.01 9.57 18.92
C THR A 446 -17.23 8.65 19.04
N VAL A 447 -17.11 7.37 18.65
CA VAL A 447 -18.15 6.35 18.85
C VAL A 447 -18.41 6.12 20.33
N SER A 448 -17.36 6.08 21.16
CA SER A 448 -17.48 5.93 22.61
C SER A 448 -18.30 7.07 23.22
N GLU A 449 -18.02 8.31 22.84
CA GLU A 449 -18.76 9.49 23.30
C GLU A 449 -20.22 9.49 22.87
N LEU A 450 -20.52 9.08 21.62
CA LEU A 450 -21.90 8.90 21.16
C LEU A 450 -22.67 7.89 22.03
N LYS A 451 -22.05 6.74 22.36
CA LYS A 451 -22.66 5.74 23.23
C LYS A 451 -22.82 6.24 24.67
N TYR A 452 -21.86 6.99 25.18
CA TYR A 452 -21.97 7.61 26.50
C TYR A 452 -23.11 8.64 26.54
N ALA A 453 -23.20 9.56 25.59
CA ALA A 453 -24.27 10.56 25.54
C ALA A 453 -25.65 9.93 25.39
N ALA A 454 -25.76 8.85 24.61
CA ALA A 454 -26.98 8.07 24.50
C ALA A 454 -27.36 7.40 25.84
N ALA A 455 -26.39 6.84 26.56
CA ALA A 455 -26.61 6.25 27.88
C ALA A 455 -27.03 7.28 28.94
N ARG A 456 -26.56 8.53 28.82
CA ARG A 456 -26.99 9.66 29.66
C ARG A 456 -28.34 10.25 29.26
N GLY A 457 -28.88 9.87 28.10
CA GLY A 457 -30.14 10.40 27.55
C GLY A 457 -30.02 11.81 26.98
N GLU A 458 -28.81 12.29 26.71
CA GLU A 458 -28.54 13.60 26.10
C GLU A 458 -28.84 13.61 24.61
N ILE A 459 -28.66 12.45 23.96
CA ILE A 459 -29.03 12.22 22.57
C ILE A 459 -29.99 11.03 22.47
N ALA A 460 -30.75 10.96 21.38
CA ALA A 460 -31.57 9.78 21.08
C ALA A 460 -30.70 8.53 20.88
N VAL A 461 -31.14 7.40 21.45
CA VAL A 461 -30.50 6.08 21.29
C VAL A 461 -30.73 5.59 19.86
N LEU A 462 -29.80 5.96 18.98
CA LEU A 462 -29.72 5.50 17.61
C LEU A 462 -28.32 4.91 17.40
N PRO A 463 -28.18 3.83 16.62
CA PRO A 463 -26.87 3.41 16.15
C PRO A 463 -26.21 4.58 15.42
N ALA A 464 -24.99 4.92 15.86
CA ALA A 464 -24.15 5.87 15.15
C ALA A 464 -23.89 5.30 13.75
N SER A 465 -24.18 6.09 12.71
CA SER A 465 -23.70 5.73 11.37
C SER A 465 -22.25 6.18 11.24
N ALA A 466 -21.46 5.46 10.45
CA ALA A 466 -20.10 5.86 10.11
C ALA A 466 -20.02 7.30 9.57
N ASP A 467 -21.01 7.75 8.79
CA ASP A 467 -21.05 9.13 8.33
C ASP A 467 -21.23 10.13 9.47
N GLU A 468 -22.21 9.97 10.38
CA GLU A 468 -22.33 10.84 11.58
C GLU A 468 -20.99 11.01 12.32
N VAL A 469 -20.20 9.93 12.46
CA VAL A 469 -18.86 9.99 13.06
C VAL A 469 -17.93 10.90 12.24
N LYS A 470 -17.90 10.74 10.91
CA LYS A 470 -17.13 11.61 9.98
C LYS A 470 -17.55 13.07 10.11
N GLN A 471 -18.85 13.33 10.15
CA GLN A 471 -19.39 14.68 10.17
C GLN A 471 -19.08 15.38 11.50
N ILE A 472 -19.14 14.67 12.63
CA ILE A 472 -18.75 15.19 13.96
C ILE A 472 -17.26 15.54 13.97
N VAL A 473 -16.39 14.62 13.53
CA VAL A 473 -14.95 14.84 13.51
C VAL A 473 -14.62 16.03 12.60
N ARG A 474 -15.19 16.11 11.39
CA ARG A 474 -15.03 17.29 10.52
C ARG A 474 -15.41 18.58 11.24
N ALA A 475 -16.57 18.64 11.86
CA ALA A 475 -17.04 19.85 12.54
C ALA A 475 -16.15 20.27 13.72
N ALA A 476 -15.41 19.30 14.29
CA ALA A 476 -14.48 19.52 15.38
C ALA A 476 -13.02 19.72 14.93
N SER A 477 -12.67 19.48 13.67
CA SER A 477 -11.30 19.64 13.17
C SER A 477 -10.92 21.10 12.98
N SER A 478 -9.65 21.41 13.25
CA SER A 478 -9.05 22.70 12.94
C SER A 478 -8.27 22.66 11.62
N PRO A 479 -8.63 23.51 10.64
CA PRO A 479 -7.89 23.61 9.39
C PRO A 479 -6.42 23.95 9.61
N ILE A 480 -5.54 23.32 8.83
CA ILE A 480 -4.10 23.59 8.86
C ILE A 480 -3.77 24.51 7.69
N SER A 481 -3.39 25.75 8.02
CA SER A 481 -2.90 26.75 7.06
C SER A 481 -1.43 27.14 7.31
N ALA A 482 -0.69 26.29 8.02
CA ALA A 482 0.61 26.61 8.62
C ALA A 482 1.67 27.01 7.55
N PRO A 483 2.59 27.95 7.86
CA PRO A 483 3.71 28.27 7.00
C PRO A 483 4.70 27.11 7.00
N CYS A 484 4.93 26.52 5.82
CA CYS A 484 5.94 25.50 5.63
C CYS A 484 7.33 26.04 6.00
N PRO A 485 8.26 25.19 6.46
CA PRO A 485 9.67 25.55 6.52
C PRO A 485 10.09 26.15 5.17
N ALA A 486 10.87 27.24 5.17
CA ALA A 486 11.22 27.99 3.95
C ALA A 486 11.97 27.17 2.86
N ALA A 487 12.36 25.93 3.18
CA ALA A 487 13.11 25.03 2.31
C ALA A 487 12.27 23.91 1.67
N GLU A 488 10.99 23.73 2.06
CA GLU A 488 10.08 22.73 1.46
C GLU A 488 8.72 23.39 1.13
N PRO A 489 8.31 23.48 -0.15
CA PRO A 489 7.03 24.08 -0.51
C PRO A 489 5.88 23.09 -0.26
N CYS A 490 5.16 23.18 0.86
CA CYS A 490 3.87 22.48 0.95
C CYS A 490 2.82 23.12 0.02
N PHE A 491 1.78 22.35 -0.29
CA PHE A 491 0.62 22.81 -1.06
C PHE A 491 -0.18 23.83 -0.25
N THR A 492 0.22 25.10 -0.33
CA THR A 492 -0.53 26.18 0.31
C THR A 492 -1.95 26.21 -0.25
N GLY A 493 -2.94 25.96 0.61
CA GLY A 493 -4.34 26.10 0.23
C GLY A 493 -4.68 27.57 -0.02
N PRO A 494 -5.71 27.86 -0.84
CA PRO A 494 -6.22 29.22 -0.96
C PRO A 494 -6.62 29.77 0.41
N ALA A 495 -6.34 31.05 0.67
CA ALA A 495 -6.71 31.69 1.93
C ALA A 495 -8.23 31.54 2.19
N ALA A 496 -8.60 31.29 3.46
CA ALA A 496 -9.98 31.09 3.90
C ALA A 496 -10.70 29.86 3.29
N THR A 497 -9.95 28.79 3.02
CA THR A 497 -10.53 27.46 2.73
C THR A 497 -10.63 26.62 4.00
N SER A 498 -11.69 25.84 4.10
CA SER A 498 -11.93 24.88 5.20
C SER A 498 -11.30 23.49 4.98
N TRP A 499 -10.71 23.26 3.81
CA TRP A 499 -10.12 21.99 3.40
C TRP A 499 -8.89 22.21 2.53
N ASN A 500 -7.90 21.33 2.64
CA ASN A 500 -6.63 21.38 1.92
C ASN A 500 -6.25 20.00 1.36
N ILE A 501 -5.62 19.96 0.18
CA ILE A 501 -5.26 18.69 -0.49
C ILE A 501 -4.27 17.81 0.30
N GLN A 502 -3.41 18.42 1.13
CA GLN A 502 -2.49 17.72 2.00
C GLN A 502 -3.16 17.28 3.30
N TYR A 503 -3.98 18.16 3.88
CA TYR A 503 -4.41 18.02 5.28
C TYR A 503 -5.89 17.62 5.46
N GLY A 504 -6.62 17.49 4.36
CA GLY A 504 -8.07 17.39 4.39
C GLY A 504 -8.71 18.56 5.14
N TYR A 505 -9.62 18.25 6.06
CA TYR A 505 -10.25 19.20 6.98
C TYR A 505 -9.34 19.65 8.14
N GLY A 506 -8.12 19.11 8.23
CA GLY A 506 -7.11 19.47 9.22
C GLY A 506 -7.05 18.52 10.42
N ARG A 507 -6.56 19.04 11.56
CA ARG A 507 -6.29 18.24 12.77
C ARG A 507 -7.57 18.03 13.58
N PRO A 508 -7.98 16.79 13.87
CA PRO A 508 -9.10 16.51 14.77
C PRO A 508 -8.89 17.09 16.18
N ASN A 509 -9.97 17.56 16.81
CA ASN A 509 -10.00 17.96 18.23
C ASN A 509 -11.08 17.17 18.98
N LEU A 510 -10.69 16.16 19.77
CA LEU A 510 -11.64 15.22 20.36
C LEU A 510 -12.44 15.80 21.53
N LEU A 511 -11.88 16.77 22.27
CA LEU A 511 -12.63 17.49 23.30
C LEU A 511 -13.77 18.31 22.69
N THR A 512 -13.51 18.95 21.55
CA THR A 512 -14.52 19.70 20.80
C THR A 512 -15.59 18.75 20.24
N ALA A 513 -15.19 17.61 19.67
CA ALA A 513 -16.12 16.58 19.21
C ALA A 513 -17.06 16.09 20.33
N ALA A 514 -16.52 15.77 21.50
CA ALA A 514 -17.31 15.37 22.66
C ALA A 514 -18.28 16.48 23.12
N THR A 515 -17.83 17.73 23.14
CA THR A 515 -18.68 18.89 23.50
C THR A 515 -19.87 19.05 22.54
N LEU A 516 -19.66 18.83 21.23
CA LEU A 516 -20.73 18.83 20.23
C LEU A 516 -21.73 17.70 20.48
N ILE A 517 -21.23 16.49 20.76
CA ILE A 517 -22.07 15.31 21.05
C ILE A 517 -22.95 15.54 22.29
N ASP A 518 -22.36 15.98 23.40
CA ASP A 518 -23.07 16.23 24.66
C ASP A 518 -24.15 17.32 24.53
N SER A 519 -23.93 18.27 23.61
CA SER A 519 -24.88 19.32 23.28
C SER A 519 -25.97 18.88 22.28
N ASN A 520 -25.97 17.61 21.87
CA ASN A 520 -26.81 17.08 20.78
C ASN A 520 -26.64 17.87 19.46
N HIS A 521 -25.46 18.44 19.23
CA HIS A 521 -25.07 19.15 18.00
C HIS A 521 -24.38 18.18 17.04
N ILE A 522 -25.09 17.12 16.66
CA ILE A 522 -24.60 16.12 15.71
C ILE A 522 -24.98 16.58 14.29
N PRO A 523 -24.00 16.83 13.39
CA PRO A 523 -24.28 17.34 12.05
C PRO A 523 -25.08 16.35 11.19
N PRO A 524 -25.78 16.83 10.13
CA PRO A 524 -26.45 15.96 9.18
C PRO A 524 -25.44 15.14 8.37
N THR A 525 -25.89 14.00 7.84
CA THR A 525 -25.07 13.11 7.00
C THR A 525 -25.14 13.52 5.54
N ALA A 526 -24.01 13.42 4.86
CA ALA A 526 -23.85 13.70 3.45
C ALA A 526 -22.85 12.70 2.87
N SER A 527 -23.21 12.04 1.78
CA SER A 527 -22.33 11.11 1.09
C SER A 527 -22.62 11.13 -0.41
N ILE A 528 -21.62 11.43 -1.22
CA ILE A 528 -21.72 11.37 -2.67
C ILE A 528 -21.67 9.89 -3.07
N ASP A 529 -22.49 9.49 -4.04
CA ASP A 529 -22.50 8.13 -4.61
C ASP A 529 -21.88 8.13 -6.03
N SER A 530 -22.08 9.21 -6.80
CA SER A 530 -21.52 9.40 -8.14
C SER A 530 -21.11 10.86 -8.37
N PRO A 531 -20.10 11.15 -9.21
CA PRO A 531 -19.22 10.22 -9.93
C PRO A 531 -18.36 9.38 -8.98
N ALA A 532 -17.78 8.29 -9.47
CA ALA A 532 -16.77 7.54 -8.70
C ALA A 532 -15.55 8.44 -8.42
N TRP A 533 -14.77 8.12 -7.39
CA TRP A 533 -13.46 8.73 -7.21
C TRP A 533 -12.64 8.55 -8.48
N TYR A 534 -12.04 9.64 -8.96
CA TYR A 534 -11.10 9.63 -10.09
C TYR A 534 -11.70 9.09 -11.40
N GLN A 535 -13.02 9.22 -11.56
CA GLN A 535 -13.69 8.82 -12.79
C GLN A 535 -13.17 9.65 -13.98
N GLU A 536 -12.72 8.97 -15.04
CA GLU A 536 -12.34 9.59 -16.31
C GLU A 536 -13.56 10.07 -17.11
N VAL A 537 -13.53 11.33 -17.54
CA VAL A 537 -14.58 11.95 -18.36
C VAL A 537 -13.94 12.66 -19.55
N ASP A 538 -14.14 12.10 -20.75
CA ASP A 538 -13.80 12.80 -22.00
C ASP A 538 -14.93 13.78 -22.38
N PRO A 539 -14.68 15.10 -22.33
CA PRO A 539 -15.68 16.14 -22.64
C PRO A 539 -16.18 16.12 -24.10
N THR A 540 -15.47 15.46 -25.01
CA THR A 540 -15.85 15.33 -26.43
C THR A 540 -16.86 14.22 -26.67
N HIS A 541 -16.91 13.23 -25.77
CA HIS A 541 -17.80 12.07 -25.84
C HIS A 541 -18.92 12.12 -24.77
N GLN A 542 -18.68 12.79 -23.64
CA GLN A 542 -19.61 12.89 -22.52
C GLN A 542 -20.03 14.35 -22.28
N PRO A 543 -21.25 14.77 -22.69
CA PRO A 543 -21.65 16.18 -22.62
C PRO A 543 -22.05 16.64 -21.21
N ALA A 544 -22.19 15.73 -20.25
CA ALA A 544 -22.62 16.03 -18.89
C ALA A 544 -22.23 14.94 -17.89
N VAL A 545 -21.96 15.35 -16.65
CA VAL A 545 -21.67 14.45 -15.52
C VAL A 545 -22.83 14.48 -14.54
N ARG A 546 -23.38 13.31 -14.18
CA ARG A 546 -24.44 13.19 -13.17
C ARG A 546 -23.82 13.01 -11.78
N VAL A 547 -24.28 13.83 -10.85
CA VAL A 547 -23.90 13.74 -9.44
C VAL A 547 -25.10 13.25 -8.65
N THR A 548 -24.92 12.19 -7.86
CA THR A 548 -25.92 11.70 -6.90
C THR A 548 -25.32 11.65 -5.50
N ALA A 549 -26.12 11.93 -4.48
CA ALA A 549 -25.68 11.89 -3.09
C ALA A 549 -26.82 11.44 -2.16
N ALA A 550 -26.47 10.65 -1.15
CA ALA A 550 -27.31 10.37 0.01
C ALA A 550 -27.22 11.54 1.01
N VAL A 551 -28.38 12.05 1.45
CA VAL A 551 -28.49 13.14 2.41
C VAL A 551 -29.50 12.79 3.51
N ALA A 552 -29.17 13.08 4.76
CA ALA A 552 -30.11 12.92 5.87
C ALA A 552 -29.78 13.84 7.06
N ALA A 553 -30.79 14.21 7.84
CA ALA A 553 -30.62 14.94 9.09
C ALA A 553 -31.45 14.30 10.19
N ARG A 554 -31.05 13.09 10.62
CA ARG A 554 -31.82 12.22 11.53
C ARG A 554 -32.15 12.86 12.89
N ARG A 555 -31.37 13.86 13.30
CA ARG A 555 -31.48 14.55 14.60
C ARG A 555 -32.02 15.98 14.47
N ALA A 556 -32.44 16.39 13.27
CA ALA A 556 -33.04 17.68 12.99
C ALA A 556 -34.48 17.53 12.49
N SER A 557 -35.24 18.63 12.53
CA SER A 557 -36.64 18.64 12.06
C SER A 557 -36.77 18.71 10.54
N SER A 558 -35.75 19.26 9.89
CA SER A 558 -35.65 19.46 8.44
C SER A 558 -34.20 19.69 8.03
N TYR A 559 -33.92 19.69 6.74
CA TYR A 559 -32.64 20.10 6.20
C TYR A 559 -32.79 20.76 4.82
N THR A 560 -31.79 21.56 4.44
CA THR A 560 -31.56 21.98 3.05
C THR A 560 -30.28 21.36 2.53
N TRP A 561 -30.14 21.23 1.22
CA TRP A 561 -28.94 20.68 0.61
C TRP A 561 -28.57 21.43 -0.67
N GLN A 562 -27.29 21.38 -1.03
CA GLN A 562 -26.77 21.89 -2.29
C GLN A 562 -25.68 20.97 -2.85
N LEU A 563 -25.68 20.81 -4.17
CA LEU A 563 -24.62 20.16 -4.93
C LEU A 563 -23.84 21.23 -5.71
N GLN A 564 -22.51 21.18 -5.60
CA GLN A 564 -21.61 22.16 -6.18
C GLN A 564 -20.41 21.50 -6.86
N TYR A 565 -19.84 22.18 -7.85
CA TYR A 565 -18.55 21.80 -8.45
C TYR A 565 -17.59 22.99 -8.45
N GLY A 566 -16.28 22.71 -8.48
CA GLY A 566 -15.21 23.69 -8.61
C GLY A 566 -14.06 23.12 -9.44
N LEU A 567 -13.30 24.00 -10.10
CA LEU A 567 -12.15 23.59 -10.92
C LEU A 567 -10.92 23.37 -10.04
N GLY A 568 -10.20 22.28 -10.28
CA GLY A 568 -9.04 21.83 -9.53
C GLY A 568 -9.37 21.02 -8.27
N PRO A 569 -8.35 20.46 -7.60
CA PRO A 569 -8.51 19.59 -6.42
C PRO A 569 -8.87 20.37 -5.15
N GLN A 570 -8.55 21.67 -5.09
CA GLN A 570 -8.81 22.53 -3.92
C GLN A 570 -9.43 23.89 -4.29
N PRO A 571 -10.68 23.93 -4.80
CA PRO A 571 -11.34 25.19 -5.13
C PRO A 571 -11.52 26.07 -3.88
N ALA A 572 -11.24 27.37 -4.01
CA ALA A 572 -11.56 28.33 -2.94
C ALA A 572 -13.06 28.29 -2.61
N ASP A 573 -13.45 28.58 -1.36
CA ASP A 573 -14.85 28.50 -0.94
C ASP A 573 -15.80 29.42 -1.74
N SER A 574 -15.27 30.51 -2.31
CA SER A 574 -15.99 31.41 -3.21
C SER A 574 -16.04 30.96 -4.68
N ALA A 575 -15.25 29.95 -5.07
CA ALA A 575 -15.12 29.46 -6.44
C ALA A 575 -16.11 28.32 -6.78
N TRP A 576 -16.88 27.84 -5.80
CA TRP A 576 -17.86 26.77 -6.00
C TRP A 576 -19.11 27.24 -6.75
N THR A 577 -19.51 26.47 -7.75
CA THR A 577 -20.73 26.70 -8.54
C THR A 577 -21.82 25.73 -8.10
N THR A 578 -22.92 26.25 -7.54
CA THR A 578 -24.10 25.44 -7.22
C THR A 578 -24.90 25.13 -8.49
N PHE A 579 -25.09 23.86 -8.79
CA PHE A 579 -25.86 23.40 -9.96
C PHE A 579 -27.17 22.69 -9.59
N ALA A 580 -27.33 22.26 -8.33
CA ALA A 580 -28.59 21.74 -7.80
C ALA A 580 -28.73 22.06 -6.30
N SER A 581 -29.95 22.23 -5.83
CA SER A 581 -30.26 22.40 -4.40
C SER A 581 -31.69 21.98 -4.09
N GLY A 582 -31.97 21.74 -2.81
CA GLY A 582 -33.31 21.36 -2.36
C GLY A 582 -33.44 21.33 -0.84
N ALA A 583 -34.52 20.73 -0.37
CA ALA A 583 -34.84 20.57 1.04
C ALA A 583 -35.54 19.23 1.31
N GLY A 584 -35.50 18.75 2.55
CA GLY A 584 -36.14 17.51 2.96
C GLY A 584 -36.35 17.41 4.48
N THR A 585 -37.04 16.36 4.90
CA THR A 585 -37.33 16.04 6.32
C THR A 585 -37.00 14.60 6.70
N SER A 586 -36.59 13.78 5.73
CA SER A 586 -36.21 12.37 5.90
C SER A 586 -35.04 12.05 4.99
N ALA A 587 -34.31 10.96 5.24
CA ALA A 587 -33.23 10.53 4.36
C ALA A 587 -33.70 10.42 2.90
N ALA A 588 -32.86 10.86 1.95
CA ALA A 588 -33.16 10.84 0.52
C ALA A 588 -31.87 10.74 -0.31
N THR A 589 -31.99 10.17 -1.52
CA THR A 589 -30.98 10.32 -2.58
C THR A 589 -31.35 11.53 -3.42
N VAL A 590 -30.43 12.47 -3.55
CA VAL A 590 -30.58 13.69 -4.35
C VAL A 590 -29.67 13.63 -5.55
N SER A 591 -29.98 14.40 -6.59
CA SER A 591 -29.20 14.37 -7.83
C SER A 591 -29.17 15.71 -8.54
N GLY A 592 -28.11 15.95 -9.30
CA GLY A 592 -27.99 17.04 -10.26
C GLY A 592 -27.11 16.65 -11.44
N VAL A 593 -27.01 17.54 -12.42
CA VAL A 593 -26.20 17.32 -13.63
C VAL A 593 -25.31 18.52 -13.85
N ILE A 594 -24.02 18.28 -14.02
CA ILE A 594 -23.02 19.27 -14.42
C ILE A 594 -22.92 19.24 -15.95
N PRO A 595 -23.37 20.27 -16.69
CA PRO A 595 -23.18 20.32 -18.14
C PRO A 595 -21.71 20.65 -18.43
N VAL A 596 -21.01 19.76 -19.15
CA VAL A 596 -19.58 19.95 -19.46
C VAL A 596 -19.35 21.21 -20.29
N SER A 597 -20.34 21.64 -21.07
CA SER A 597 -20.31 22.91 -21.81
C SER A 597 -20.16 24.16 -20.93
N GLN A 598 -20.38 24.06 -19.61
CA GLN A 598 -20.15 25.16 -18.66
C GLN A 598 -18.71 25.21 -18.14
N ILE A 599 -17.90 24.19 -18.42
CA ILE A 599 -16.48 24.13 -18.03
C ILE A 599 -15.64 24.62 -19.23
N PRO A 600 -14.72 25.58 -19.03
CA PRO A 600 -13.93 26.13 -20.12
C PRO A 600 -13.09 25.07 -20.83
N ALA A 601 -13.12 25.05 -22.17
CA ALA A 601 -12.25 24.17 -22.96
C ALA A 601 -10.75 24.40 -22.71
N SER A 602 -10.37 25.60 -22.29
CA SER A 602 -9.00 25.90 -21.86
C SER A 602 -8.56 25.17 -20.59
N PHE A 603 -9.48 24.57 -19.83
CA PHE A 603 -9.18 23.75 -18.66
C PHE A 603 -8.88 22.31 -19.10
N TRP A 604 -9.88 21.63 -19.69
CA TRP A 604 -9.79 20.20 -20.03
C TRP A 604 -8.97 19.88 -21.28
N ASN A 605 -8.62 20.89 -22.10
CA ASN A 605 -7.75 20.76 -23.28
C ASN A 605 -6.44 21.54 -23.10
N ALA A 606 -6.10 21.95 -21.87
CA ALA A 606 -4.78 22.51 -21.60
C ALA A 606 -3.70 21.47 -21.98
N ALA A 607 -2.53 21.90 -22.42
CA ALA A 607 -1.44 20.95 -22.60
C ALA A 607 -0.96 20.47 -21.22
N TYR A 608 -0.72 19.18 -21.09
CA TYR A 608 -0.13 18.63 -19.87
C TYR A 608 1.38 18.91 -19.84
N SER A 609 1.89 19.23 -18.66
CA SER A 609 3.33 19.29 -18.40
C SER A 609 3.61 18.93 -16.95
N VAL A 610 4.62 18.12 -16.72
CA VAL A 610 5.14 17.83 -15.38
C VAL A 610 5.69 19.12 -14.77
N ASP A 611 5.14 19.55 -13.62
CA ASP A 611 5.72 20.62 -12.81
C ASP A 611 6.55 20.02 -11.66
N PRO A 612 7.89 20.04 -11.75
CA PRO A 612 8.74 19.48 -10.71
C PRO A 612 8.68 20.26 -9.39
N ASN A 613 8.15 21.49 -9.36
CA ASN A 613 8.13 22.32 -8.16
C ASN A 613 6.92 22.05 -7.27
N THR A 614 5.73 21.87 -7.88
CA THR A 614 4.49 21.72 -7.13
C THR A 614 3.93 20.32 -7.14
N ARG A 615 4.30 19.43 -8.07
CA ARG A 615 3.73 18.07 -8.21
C ARG A 615 2.20 17.98 -8.37
N LEU A 616 1.47 19.08 -8.20
CA LEU A 616 0.03 19.23 -8.40
C LEU A 616 -0.37 19.14 -9.87
N SER A 617 0.58 19.02 -10.80
CA SER A 617 0.27 18.72 -12.20
C SER A 617 -0.49 17.40 -12.33
N ILE A 618 -0.33 16.45 -11.40
CA ILE A 618 -1.15 15.22 -11.38
C ILE A 618 -2.65 15.52 -11.34
N GLU A 619 -3.05 16.56 -10.61
CA GLU A 619 -4.45 17.00 -10.44
C GLU A 619 -4.86 18.10 -11.43
N GLN A 620 -4.12 18.28 -12.53
CA GLN A 620 -4.33 19.38 -13.47
C GLN A 620 -5.77 19.43 -14.02
N TYR A 621 -6.40 18.26 -14.19
CA TYR A 621 -7.71 18.11 -14.82
C TYR A 621 -8.83 17.77 -13.83
N ASP A 622 -8.57 17.93 -12.54
CA ASP A 622 -9.54 17.62 -11.50
C ASP A 622 -10.72 18.57 -11.48
N ILE A 623 -11.91 18.00 -11.36
CA ILE A 623 -13.13 18.70 -10.98
C ILE A 623 -13.56 18.19 -9.62
N SER A 624 -13.41 19.04 -8.61
CA SER A 624 -13.96 18.78 -7.28
C SER A 624 -15.48 18.96 -7.28
N VAL A 625 -16.19 18.00 -6.68
CA VAL A 625 -17.63 18.01 -6.44
C VAL A 625 -17.85 17.95 -4.94
N ARG A 626 -18.82 18.71 -4.43
CA ARG A 626 -19.25 18.59 -3.03
C ARG A 626 -20.76 18.61 -2.87
N VAL A 627 -21.23 17.90 -1.85
CA VAL A 627 -22.59 18.02 -1.31
C VAL A 627 -22.50 18.65 0.07
N GLN A 628 -23.33 19.65 0.31
CA GLN A 628 -23.52 20.22 1.65
C GLN A 628 -24.97 20.07 2.09
N VAL A 629 -25.18 19.65 3.32
CA VAL A 629 -26.48 19.44 3.96
C VAL A 629 -26.54 20.31 5.21
N PHE A 630 -27.59 21.10 5.39
CA PHE A 630 -27.73 22.04 6.49
C PHE A 630 -28.95 21.68 7.34
N ALA A 631 -28.72 21.24 8.58
CA ALA A 631 -29.76 20.94 9.55
C ALA A 631 -30.57 22.21 9.86
N ASN A 632 -31.90 22.09 9.83
CA ASN A 632 -32.85 23.18 10.07
C ASN A 632 -32.59 24.45 9.20
N ASN A 633 -31.92 24.29 8.06
CA ASN A 633 -31.47 25.38 7.18
C ASN A 633 -30.51 26.39 7.85
N ASP A 634 -29.80 25.98 8.90
CA ASP A 634 -28.75 26.81 9.50
C ASP A 634 -27.46 26.68 8.67
N LYS A 635 -27.09 27.79 8.01
CA LYS A 635 -25.88 27.91 7.20
C LYS A 635 -24.80 28.73 7.90
N SER A 636 -25.06 29.17 9.12
CA SER A 636 -24.18 30.06 9.89
C SER A 636 -23.29 29.32 10.87
N ASP A 637 -23.67 28.10 11.24
CA ASP A 637 -22.91 27.29 12.19
C ASP A 637 -22.36 26.02 11.53
N ALA A 638 -21.10 25.70 11.82
CA ALA A 638 -20.39 24.56 11.23
C ALA A 638 -20.98 23.22 11.71
N TRP A 639 -21.47 23.13 12.95
CA TRP A 639 -22.09 21.88 13.45
C TRP A 639 -23.42 21.57 12.75
N ALA A 640 -24.09 22.59 12.20
CA ALA A 640 -25.34 22.38 11.48
C ALA A 640 -25.11 21.87 10.06
N MET A 641 -23.85 21.78 9.60
CA MET A 641 -23.50 21.47 8.23
C MET A 641 -22.83 20.10 8.12
N GLY A 642 -23.38 19.26 7.25
CA GLY A 642 -22.83 18.02 6.76
C GLY A 642 -22.19 18.21 5.38
N GLU A 643 -21.00 17.66 5.13
CA GLU A 643 -20.32 17.74 3.83
C GLU A 643 -19.71 16.39 3.43
N ASP A 644 -19.70 16.16 2.12
CA ASP A 644 -18.86 15.18 1.47
C ASP A 644 -18.30 15.74 0.17
N ARG A 645 -17.11 15.28 -0.22
CA ARG A 645 -16.36 15.74 -1.40
C ARG A 645 -15.94 14.55 -2.25
N ARG A 646 -15.84 14.75 -3.56
CA ARG A 646 -15.24 13.83 -4.54
C ARG A 646 -14.50 14.60 -5.61
N ALA A 647 -13.58 13.96 -6.32
CA ALA A 647 -13.01 14.46 -7.56
C ALA A 647 -13.21 13.47 -8.70
N PHE A 648 -13.40 14.00 -9.91
CA PHE A 648 -13.33 13.25 -11.16
C PHE A 648 -12.45 14.01 -12.13
N HIS A 649 -11.93 13.32 -13.14
CA HIS A 649 -11.02 13.92 -14.11
C HIS A 649 -11.77 14.33 -15.38
N LEU A 650 -11.49 15.53 -15.88
CA LEU A 650 -12.08 16.04 -17.12
C LEU A 650 -10.97 16.43 -18.10
N HIS A 651 -10.67 15.55 -19.05
CA HIS A 651 -9.55 15.72 -19.99
C HIS A 651 -9.86 15.11 -21.36
N HIS A 652 -9.29 15.69 -22.42
CA HIS A 652 -9.29 15.10 -23.75
C HIS A 652 -7.88 15.16 -24.35
N ASP A 653 -7.26 14.00 -24.60
CA ASP A 653 -6.05 13.89 -25.41
C ASP A 653 -6.44 13.47 -26.84
N PRO A 654 -6.20 14.31 -27.86
CA PRO A 654 -6.57 14.02 -29.25
C PRO A 654 -5.75 12.89 -29.89
N THR A 655 -4.71 12.38 -29.23
CA THR A 655 -3.90 11.25 -29.68
C THR A 655 -4.35 9.91 -29.10
N LEU A 656 -5.33 9.90 -28.20
CA LEU A 656 -5.99 8.67 -27.77
C LEU A 656 -6.73 8.02 -28.95
N LEU A 657 -6.70 6.70 -29.03
CA LEU A 657 -7.55 5.97 -29.97
C LEU A 657 -9.04 6.22 -29.66
N THR A 658 -9.89 6.06 -30.67
CA THR A 658 -11.32 6.22 -30.48
C THR A 658 -11.85 5.13 -29.54
N GLY A 659 -12.53 5.52 -28.47
CA GLY A 659 -13.13 4.58 -27.51
C GLY A 659 -12.29 4.28 -26.27
N VAL A 660 -11.08 4.84 -26.14
CA VAL A 660 -10.24 4.80 -24.92
C VAL A 660 -10.16 6.20 -24.27
N PRO A 661 -9.92 6.32 -22.94
CA PRO A 661 -9.63 5.24 -22.00
C PRO A 661 -10.82 4.30 -21.75
N LEU A 662 -10.53 3.01 -21.63
CA LEU A 662 -11.51 2.00 -21.24
C LEU A 662 -11.47 1.83 -19.72
N SER A 663 -12.65 1.81 -19.08
CA SER A 663 -12.76 1.43 -17.67
C SER A 663 -12.85 -0.09 -17.57
N LEU A 664 -11.84 -0.69 -16.94
CA LEU A 664 -11.71 -2.13 -16.69
C LEU A 664 -12.60 -2.58 -15.52
N GLY A 665 -12.95 -1.66 -14.61
CA GLY A 665 -13.70 -1.97 -13.38
C GLY A 665 -12.85 -2.62 -12.29
N SER A 666 -11.57 -2.87 -12.56
CA SER A 666 -10.56 -3.39 -11.64
C SER A 666 -9.19 -2.88 -12.08
N SER A 667 -8.23 -2.83 -11.16
CA SER A 667 -6.86 -2.40 -11.41
C SER A 667 -6.15 -3.27 -12.44
N GLY A 668 -5.37 -2.62 -13.30
CA GLY A 668 -4.40 -3.26 -14.17
C GLY A 668 -3.03 -3.37 -13.50
N ASP A 669 -2.90 -4.22 -12.47
CA ASP A 669 -1.59 -4.49 -11.83
C ASP A 669 -0.71 -5.45 -12.65
N ALA A 670 -1.13 -5.78 -13.87
CA ALA A 670 -0.32 -6.47 -14.86
C ALA A 670 -0.04 -5.50 -16.02
N SER A 671 1.15 -5.57 -16.60
CA SER A 671 1.41 -4.86 -17.86
C SER A 671 0.41 -5.31 -18.94
N PRO A 672 -0.09 -4.40 -19.78
CA PRO A 672 -0.79 -4.82 -21.00
C PRO A 672 0.15 -5.65 -21.87
N THR A 673 -0.40 -6.56 -22.68
CA THR A 673 0.34 -7.28 -23.73
C THR A 673 -0.34 -7.06 -25.07
N MET A 674 0.42 -6.80 -26.14
CA MET A 674 -0.15 -6.59 -27.48
C MET A 674 0.22 -7.75 -28.39
N ALA A 675 -0.77 -8.54 -28.83
CA ALA A 675 -0.56 -9.72 -29.66
C ALA A 675 -1.75 -9.98 -30.60
N ASP A 676 -1.50 -10.55 -31.78
CA ASP A 676 -2.54 -10.93 -32.75
C ASP A 676 -3.14 -12.30 -32.42
N ILE A 677 -3.94 -12.38 -31.34
CA ILE A 677 -4.50 -13.65 -30.85
C ILE A 677 -5.59 -14.21 -31.79
N GLU A 678 -6.22 -13.35 -32.59
CA GLU A 678 -7.22 -13.75 -33.58
C GLU A 678 -6.61 -14.16 -34.94
N GLY A 679 -5.31 -13.93 -35.16
CA GLY A 679 -4.63 -14.20 -36.44
C GLY A 679 -5.14 -13.31 -37.59
N ARG A 680 -5.59 -12.10 -37.26
CA ARG A 680 -6.22 -11.13 -38.18
C ARG A 680 -5.21 -10.18 -38.82
N GLY A 681 -3.97 -10.19 -38.38
CA GLY A 681 -2.89 -9.29 -38.83
C GLY A 681 -2.82 -7.96 -38.08
N TRP A 682 -3.58 -7.82 -36.99
CA TRP A 682 -3.62 -6.62 -36.14
C TRP A 682 -3.49 -7.08 -34.70
N LEU A 683 -2.81 -6.29 -33.87
CA LEU A 683 -2.66 -6.64 -32.47
C LEU A 683 -3.97 -6.39 -31.71
N ASP A 684 -4.23 -7.25 -30.72
CA ASP A 684 -5.23 -7.07 -29.67
C ASP A 684 -4.49 -6.72 -28.37
N THR A 685 -5.11 -5.90 -27.52
CA THR A 685 -4.55 -5.51 -26.21
C THR A 685 -5.11 -6.41 -25.12
N ILE A 686 -4.27 -7.30 -24.61
CA ILE A 686 -4.58 -8.21 -23.52
C ILE A 686 -4.29 -7.52 -22.20
N GLN A 687 -5.24 -7.53 -21.28
CA GLN A 687 -5.12 -6.90 -19.96
C GLN A 687 -5.64 -7.84 -18.87
N PRO A 688 -4.75 -8.47 -18.09
CA PRO A 688 -5.11 -9.11 -16.83
C PRO A 688 -5.44 -8.07 -15.75
N THR A 689 -6.37 -8.38 -14.85
CA THR A 689 -6.80 -7.50 -13.75
C THR A 689 -6.86 -8.21 -12.41
N SER A 690 -6.72 -7.44 -11.33
CA SER A 690 -6.67 -7.97 -9.95
C SER A 690 -7.95 -8.64 -9.45
N ASP A 691 -9.08 -8.50 -10.16
CA ASP A 691 -10.31 -9.23 -9.88
C ASP A 691 -10.38 -10.62 -10.55
N GLY A 692 -9.27 -11.07 -11.13
CA GLY A 692 -9.17 -12.38 -11.78
C GLY A 692 -9.74 -12.41 -13.20
N THR A 693 -9.90 -11.26 -13.84
CA THR A 693 -10.36 -11.15 -15.23
C THR A 693 -9.18 -10.97 -16.19
N VAL A 694 -9.27 -11.56 -17.38
CA VAL A 694 -8.35 -11.28 -18.49
C VAL A 694 -9.17 -10.78 -19.66
N HIS A 695 -8.95 -9.53 -20.02
CA HIS A 695 -9.55 -8.87 -21.17
C HIS A 695 -8.67 -9.05 -22.41
N ALA A 696 -9.29 -9.00 -23.59
CA ALA A 696 -8.58 -8.90 -24.87
C ALA A 696 -9.31 -7.93 -25.79
N PHE A 697 -8.90 -6.66 -25.76
CA PHE A 697 -9.56 -5.60 -26.51
C PHE A 697 -9.03 -5.47 -27.93
N ARG A 698 -9.95 -5.35 -28.88
CA ARG A 698 -9.67 -4.89 -30.24
C ARG A 698 -9.47 -3.37 -30.28
N LEU A 699 -9.02 -2.92 -31.43
CA LEU A 699 -8.86 -1.51 -31.79
C LEU A 699 -10.07 -0.60 -31.54
N ASP A 700 -11.29 -1.13 -31.66
CA ASP A 700 -12.52 -0.36 -31.46
C ASP A 700 -13.01 -0.39 -30.00
N GLY A 701 -12.21 -0.95 -29.09
CA GLY A 701 -12.51 -1.13 -27.68
C GLY A 701 -13.44 -2.30 -27.38
N THR A 702 -13.83 -3.11 -28.38
CA THR A 702 -14.63 -4.32 -28.15
C THR A 702 -13.76 -5.52 -27.77
N GLU A 703 -14.29 -6.47 -27.01
CA GLU A 703 -13.59 -7.71 -26.67
C GLU A 703 -13.45 -8.65 -27.89
N ALA A 704 -12.33 -9.37 -27.96
CA ALA A 704 -12.14 -10.51 -28.83
C ALA A 704 -13.14 -11.64 -28.50
N PRO A 705 -13.48 -12.54 -29.45
CA PRO A 705 -14.49 -13.55 -29.24
C PRO A 705 -14.02 -14.53 -28.16
N GLY A 706 -14.86 -14.77 -27.16
CA GLY A 706 -14.53 -15.61 -26.02
C GLY A 706 -13.97 -14.85 -24.81
N PHE A 707 -13.69 -13.56 -24.96
CA PHE A 707 -13.23 -12.68 -23.88
C PHE A 707 -14.37 -11.80 -23.33
N PRO A 708 -14.26 -11.35 -22.07
CA PRO A 708 -13.19 -11.67 -21.12
C PRO A 708 -13.25 -13.12 -20.59
N VAL A 709 -12.10 -13.66 -20.20
CA VAL A 709 -11.99 -14.93 -19.46
C VAL A 709 -11.72 -14.65 -17.98
N HIS A 710 -11.93 -15.65 -17.12
CA HIS A 710 -11.81 -15.47 -15.67
C HIS A 710 -11.10 -16.64 -14.99
N THR A 711 -10.36 -16.33 -13.92
CA THR A 711 -9.80 -17.29 -12.97
C THR A 711 -10.89 -17.96 -12.13
N GLY A 712 -10.50 -19.01 -11.40
CA GLY A 712 -11.36 -19.66 -10.40
C GLY A 712 -11.71 -18.76 -9.21
N PRO A 713 -12.63 -19.19 -8.33
CA PRO A 713 -12.89 -18.50 -7.06
C PRO A 713 -11.62 -18.39 -6.20
N ALA A 714 -11.53 -17.33 -5.39
CA ALA A 714 -10.50 -17.21 -4.37
C ALA A 714 -10.51 -18.41 -3.39
N PRO A 715 -9.40 -18.71 -2.68
CA PRO A 715 -9.37 -19.80 -1.72
C PRO A 715 -10.48 -19.67 -0.67
N GLY A 716 -11.12 -20.79 -0.29
CA GLY A 716 -12.24 -20.77 0.67
C GLY A 716 -13.60 -20.32 0.10
N MET A 717 -13.64 -19.73 -1.09
CA MET A 717 -14.89 -19.31 -1.78
C MET A 717 -15.54 -20.42 -2.61
N THR A 718 -15.28 -21.69 -2.26
CA THR A 718 -15.80 -22.86 -2.96
C THR A 718 -16.27 -23.94 -1.97
N SER A 719 -17.30 -24.69 -2.34
CA SER A 719 -17.79 -25.83 -1.56
C SER A 719 -17.01 -27.13 -1.80
N ALA A 720 -15.97 -27.10 -2.64
CA ALA A 720 -15.19 -28.28 -2.99
C ALA A 720 -14.36 -28.77 -1.79
N ALA A 721 -14.57 -30.04 -1.38
CA ALA A 721 -13.80 -30.65 -0.31
C ALA A 721 -12.31 -30.80 -0.71
N GLY A 722 -11.40 -30.36 0.17
CA GLY A 722 -9.95 -30.47 -0.04
C GLY A 722 -9.28 -29.25 -0.68
N HIS A 723 -10.04 -28.20 -1.02
CA HIS A 723 -9.47 -26.87 -1.23
C HIS A 723 -9.30 -26.18 0.13
N ASN A 724 -8.19 -25.45 0.27
CA ASN A 724 -7.99 -24.49 1.37
C ASN A 724 -8.14 -25.07 2.80
N GLY A 725 -7.42 -26.17 3.11
CA GLY A 725 -7.43 -26.76 4.46
C GLY A 725 -8.81 -27.16 5.00
N GLY A 726 -9.86 -27.24 4.17
CA GLY A 726 -11.24 -27.55 4.58
C GLY A 726 -12.09 -26.36 5.04
N VAL A 727 -11.62 -25.11 4.90
CA VAL A 727 -12.41 -23.89 5.19
C VAL A 727 -13.37 -23.58 4.04
N ASN A 728 -14.55 -23.06 4.38
CA ASN A 728 -15.57 -22.68 3.40
C ASN A 728 -16.29 -21.41 3.84
N TYR A 729 -15.80 -20.27 3.37
CA TYR A 729 -16.36 -18.94 3.67
C TYR A 729 -17.77 -18.76 3.15
N LEU A 730 -18.25 -19.59 2.21
CA LEU A 730 -19.65 -19.55 1.78
C LEU A 730 -20.65 -19.91 2.89
N ARG A 731 -20.19 -20.30 4.09
CA ARG A 731 -21.05 -20.42 5.28
C ARG A 731 -21.43 -19.08 5.88
N ASP A 732 -20.60 -18.05 5.71
CA ASP A 732 -20.94 -16.70 6.12
C ASP A 732 -22.21 -16.23 5.37
N PRO A 733 -23.20 -15.66 6.08
CA PRO A 733 -24.41 -15.10 5.47
C PRO A 733 -24.17 -14.04 4.39
N ALA A 734 -23.09 -13.26 4.47
CA ALA A 734 -22.75 -12.24 3.49
C ALA A 734 -22.45 -12.86 2.11
N TRP A 735 -21.63 -13.92 2.09
CA TRP A 735 -21.22 -14.61 0.86
C TRP A 735 -22.32 -15.55 0.32
N SER A 736 -23.00 -16.30 1.20
CA SER A 736 -24.06 -17.23 0.80
C SER A 736 -25.29 -16.53 0.20
N ARG A 737 -25.62 -15.34 0.70
CA ARG A 737 -26.77 -14.55 0.24
C ARG A 737 -26.42 -13.57 -0.89
N GLY A 738 -25.14 -13.47 -1.26
CA GLY A 738 -24.66 -12.55 -2.29
C GLY A 738 -24.82 -11.08 -1.92
N LEU A 739 -24.61 -10.74 -0.64
CA LEU A 739 -24.59 -9.34 -0.18
C LEU A 739 -23.31 -8.62 -0.62
N VAL A 740 -22.23 -9.37 -0.79
CA VAL A 740 -20.95 -8.95 -1.37
C VAL A 740 -20.64 -9.89 -2.55
N PRO A 741 -20.14 -9.40 -3.70
CA PRO A 741 -19.71 -10.24 -4.81
C PRO A 741 -18.60 -11.21 -4.38
N ARG A 742 -18.63 -12.45 -4.85
CA ARG A 742 -17.59 -13.43 -4.48
C ARG A 742 -16.26 -13.09 -5.18
N PRO A 743 -15.14 -12.99 -4.44
CA PRO A 743 -13.85 -12.75 -5.07
C PRO A 743 -13.39 -13.96 -5.89
N ARG A 744 -12.62 -13.66 -6.93
CA ARG A 744 -11.84 -14.63 -7.71
C ARG A 744 -10.39 -14.55 -7.29
N ASP A 745 -9.61 -15.53 -7.74
CA ASP A 745 -8.17 -15.55 -7.54
C ASP A 745 -7.50 -14.39 -8.32
N PRO A 746 -6.87 -13.42 -7.64
CA PRO A 746 -6.28 -12.23 -8.27
C PRO A 746 -5.14 -12.54 -9.24
N ILE A 747 -4.92 -11.66 -10.21
CA ILE A 747 -3.79 -11.72 -11.15
C ILE A 747 -2.93 -10.48 -10.96
N PHE A 748 -1.64 -10.70 -10.67
CA PHE A 748 -0.61 -9.64 -10.60
C PHE A 748 0.48 -9.83 -11.66
N SER A 749 0.49 -10.98 -12.33
CA SER A 749 1.48 -11.31 -13.34
C SER A 749 1.12 -10.72 -14.70
N THR A 750 2.14 -10.25 -15.41
CA THR A 750 1.99 -9.88 -16.82
C THR A 750 1.80 -11.14 -17.66
N ALA A 751 0.86 -11.10 -18.60
CA ALA A 751 0.61 -12.23 -19.47
C ALA A 751 1.84 -12.55 -20.34
N ALA A 752 2.12 -13.85 -20.51
CA ALA A 752 2.98 -14.32 -21.58
C ALA A 752 2.12 -14.84 -22.72
N VAL A 753 2.52 -14.55 -23.96
CA VAL A 753 1.79 -14.92 -25.17
C VAL A 753 2.73 -15.63 -26.14
N GLY A 754 2.30 -16.77 -26.63
CA GLY A 754 3.08 -17.56 -27.59
C GLY A 754 2.33 -18.76 -28.12
N ASP A 755 2.81 -19.32 -29.23
CA ASP A 755 2.26 -20.53 -29.83
C ASP A 755 2.80 -21.78 -29.12
N LEU A 756 2.13 -22.20 -28.04
CA LEU A 756 2.65 -23.27 -27.17
C LEU A 756 2.78 -24.60 -27.89
N THR A 757 1.91 -24.87 -28.86
CA THR A 757 1.81 -26.17 -29.55
C THR A 757 2.36 -26.16 -30.97
N HIS A 758 2.99 -25.06 -31.40
CA HIS A 758 3.48 -24.87 -32.76
C HIS A 758 2.39 -25.04 -33.84
N SER A 759 1.20 -24.54 -33.54
CA SER A 759 -0.02 -24.60 -34.36
C SER A 759 -0.21 -23.40 -35.29
N GLY A 760 0.49 -22.30 -35.02
CA GLY A 760 0.31 -20.98 -35.61
C GLY A 760 -0.73 -20.10 -34.89
N ALA A 761 -1.45 -20.63 -33.90
CA ALA A 761 -2.33 -19.86 -33.02
C ALA A 761 -1.59 -19.48 -31.73
N LEU A 762 -1.90 -18.31 -31.17
CA LEU A 762 -1.30 -17.84 -29.93
C LEU A 762 -2.15 -18.25 -28.73
N ASP A 763 -1.49 -18.61 -27.65
CA ASP A 763 -2.06 -18.92 -26.34
C ASP A 763 -1.65 -17.83 -25.34
N ILE A 764 -2.49 -17.60 -24.33
CA ILE A 764 -2.32 -16.58 -23.29
C ILE A 764 -2.11 -17.29 -21.95
N ILE A 765 -1.03 -16.94 -21.25
CA ILE A 765 -0.60 -17.57 -20.00
C ILE A 765 -0.48 -16.51 -18.91
N ILE A 766 -1.10 -16.78 -17.76
CA ILE A 766 -1.00 -15.94 -16.55
C ILE A 766 -0.81 -16.83 -15.32
N SER A 767 -0.36 -16.23 -14.23
CA SER A 767 -0.32 -16.84 -12.90
C SER A 767 -1.11 -16.01 -11.87
N THR A 768 -1.66 -16.67 -10.85
CA THR A 768 -2.55 -16.03 -9.87
C THR A 768 -1.94 -15.96 -8.48
N ALA A 769 -2.45 -15.08 -7.63
CA ALA A 769 -1.96 -14.89 -6.27
C ALA A 769 -2.03 -16.18 -5.41
N SER A 770 -2.90 -17.14 -5.73
CA SER A 770 -2.98 -18.45 -5.04
C SER A 770 -2.09 -19.54 -5.64
N GLY A 771 -1.14 -19.18 -6.50
CA GLY A 771 -0.16 -20.10 -7.08
C GLY A 771 -0.71 -21.00 -8.17
N TYR A 772 -1.73 -20.54 -8.92
CA TYR A 772 -2.19 -21.27 -10.10
C TYR A 772 -1.69 -20.61 -11.39
N THR A 773 -1.18 -21.44 -12.29
CA THR A 773 -0.89 -21.04 -13.68
C THR A 773 -2.07 -21.43 -14.58
N TYR A 774 -2.56 -20.49 -15.38
CA TYR A 774 -3.62 -20.67 -16.37
C TYR A 774 -3.07 -20.52 -17.78
N ALA A 775 -3.63 -21.27 -18.72
CA ALA A 775 -3.37 -21.09 -20.15
C ALA A 775 -4.67 -21.19 -20.94
N TRP A 776 -5.00 -20.17 -21.73
CA TRP A 776 -6.14 -20.15 -22.65
C TRP A 776 -5.66 -20.03 -24.09
N ASP A 777 -6.39 -20.61 -25.03
CA ASP A 777 -6.18 -20.31 -26.45
C ASP A 777 -6.71 -18.91 -26.82
N GLY A 778 -6.35 -18.42 -28.01
CA GLY A 778 -6.84 -17.14 -28.55
C GLY A 778 -8.36 -17.05 -28.76
N THR A 779 -9.13 -18.11 -28.50
CA THR A 779 -10.61 -18.11 -28.50
C THR A 779 -11.21 -18.05 -27.09
N GLY A 780 -10.36 -17.91 -26.06
CA GLY A 780 -10.76 -17.88 -24.66
C GLY A 780 -11.06 -19.27 -24.06
N ALA A 781 -10.73 -20.36 -24.76
CA ALA A 781 -10.92 -21.71 -24.22
C ALA A 781 -9.72 -22.12 -23.37
N LEU A 782 -9.99 -22.56 -22.13
CA LEU A 782 -8.95 -23.04 -21.22
C LEU A 782 -8.30 -24.30 -21.79
N LEU A 783 -6.96 -24.30 -21.90
CA LEU A 783 -6.21 -25.41 -22.43
C LEU A 783 -6.36 -26.65 -21.55
N LYS A 784 -6.35 -27.82 -22.19
CA LYS A 784 -6.51 -29.09 -21.49
C LYS A 784 -5.34 -29.31 -20.53
N GLY A 785 -5.65 -29.47 -19.25
CA GLY A 785 -4.65 -29.68 -18.19
C GLY A 785 -4.45 -28.45 -17.31
N PHE A 786 -5.00 -27.29 -17.70
CA PHE A 786 -4.97 -26.06 -16.93
C PHE A 786 -6.30 -25.79 -16.20
N PRO A 787 -6.29 -24.99 -15.11
CA PRO A 787 -5.09 -24.49 -14.44
C PRO A 787 -4.28 -25.61 -13.73
N VAL A 788 -2.99 -25.37 -13.56
CA VAL A 788 -2.10 -26.19 -12.71
C VAL A 788 -1.81 -25.42 -11.42
N LEU A 789 -1.69 -26.15 -10.31
CA LEU A 789 -1.19 -25.58 -9.05
C LEU A 789 0.33 -25.72 -9.06
N ASP A 790 1.03 -24.60 -8.89
CA ASP A 790 2.49 -24.58 -8.83
C ASP A 790 2.98 -25.25 -7.54
N GLY A 791 2.41 -24.92 -6.37
CA GLY A 791 2.76 -25.56 -5.10
C GLY A 791 1.97 -26.83 -4.73
N ALA A 792 1.95 -27.18 -3.44
CA ALA A 792 1.20 -28.32 -2.93
C ALA A 792 -0.03 -27.88 -2.12
N PRO A 793 -1.15 -28.65 -2.13
CA PRO A 793 -2.32 -28.31 -1.33
C PRO A 793 -2.09 -28.19 0.19
N ALA A 794 -0.98 -28.74 0.70
CA ALA A 794 -0.60 -28.62 2.11
C ALA A 794 -0.13 -27.19 2.47
N ASP A 795 0.38 -26.44 1.50
CA ASP A 795 0.99 -25.11 1.70
C ASP A 795 -0.06 -23.98 1.79
N PHE A 796 -1.35 -24.31 1.70
CA PHE A 796 -2.44 -23.36 1.99
C PHE A 796 -2.63 -23.09 3.49
N GLY A 797 -2.09 -23.94 4.37
CA GLY A 797 -2.34 -23.85 5.81
C GLY A 797 -1.07 -23.81 6.65
N LEU A 798 -1.18 -23.21 7.83
CA LEU A 798 -0.13 -23.19 8.85
C LEU A 798 -0.56 -24.00 10.08
N SER A 799 0.40 -24.53 10.85
CA SER A 799 0.07 -25.17 12.13
C SER A 799 -0.51 -24.16 13.12
N VAL A 800 -1.28 -24.66 14.08
CA VAL A 800 -1.81 -23.88 15.21
C VAL A 800 -1.29 -24.54 16.50
N PRO A 801 -0.42 -23.86 17.27
CA PRO A 801 0.15 -22.54 17.00
C PRO A 801 1.12 -22.58 15.80
N PRO A 802 1.39 -21.43 15.14
CA PRO A 802 2.37 -21.37 14.07
C PRO A 802 3.79 -21.67 14.58
N PRO A 803 4.67 -22.23 13.74
CA PRO A 803 6.07 -22.37 14.10
C PRO A 803 6.71 -20.99 14.33
N ASP A 804 7.81 -20.97 15.07
CA ASP A 804 8.63 -19.77 15.27
C ASP A 804 9.80 -19.81 14.28
N THR A 805 9.73 -19.01 13.23
CA THR A 805 10.68 -18.99 12.11
C THR A 805 11.27 -17.58 11.93
N PRO A 806 12.11 -17.10 12.88
CA PRO A 806 12.69 -15.77 12.77
C PRO A 806 13.53 -15.65 11.50
N TYR A 807 13.30 -14.58 10.74
CA TYR A 807 13.96 -14.30 9.47
C TYR A 807 13.62 -15.29 8.35
N SER A 808 12.54 -16.05 8.44
CA SER A 808 12.21 -17.07 7.44
C SER A 808 10.72 -17.31 7.28
N PHE A 809 10.17 -17.10 6.09
CA PHE A 809 8.77 -17.44 5.81
C PHE A 809 8.61 -18.92 5.43
N SER A 810 7.50 -19.53 5.86
CA SER A 810 7.13 -20.89 5.46
C SER A 810 6.67 -20.92 4.01
N PRO A 811 6.93 -22.02 3.26
CA PRO A 811 6.39 -22.20 1.91
C PRO A 811 4.87 -21.99 1.82
N GLU A 812 4.42 -21.35 0.76
CA GLU A 812 3.02 -21.05 0.50
C GLU A 812 2.65 -21.18 -0.98
N ASN A 813 1.35 -21.39 -1.26
CA ASN A 813 0.83 -21.34 -2.63
C ASN A 813 0.65 -19.88 -3.06
N TYR A 814 1.73 -19.28 -3.55
CA TYR A 814 1.78 -17.89 -4.01
C TYR A 814 2.58 -17.77 -5.31
N THR A 815 2.12 -16.95 -6.25
CA THR A 815 2.90 -16.53 -7.43
C THR A 815 2.68 -15.05 -7.71
N ALA A 816 3.78 -14.32 -7.90
CA ALA A 816 3.77 -12.93 -8.37
C ALA A 816 4.64 -12.73 -9.63
N ALA A 817 5.66 -13.57 -9.81
CA ALA A 817 6.47 -13.59 -11.02
C ALA A 817 5.61 -13.85 -12.27
N SER A 818 5.93 -13.15 -13.36
CA SER A 818 5.25 -13.38 -14.63
C SER A 818 5.66 -14.73 -15.23
N PRO A 819 4.73 -15.49 -15.84
CA PRO A 819 5.09 -16.72 -16.55
C PRO A 819 6.02 -16.39 -17.72
N VAL A 820 6.90 -17.33 -18.05
CA VAL A 820 7.91 -17.18 -19.10
C VAL A 820 7.85 -18.35 -20.07
N LEU A 821 7.94 -18.07 -21.38
CA LEU A 821 7.86 -19.13 -22.41
C LEU A 821 9.25 -19.45 -22.98
N ALA A 822 9.64 -20.73 -22.96
CA ALA A 822 10.95 -21.18 -23.43
C ALA A 822 10.91 -22.57 -24.06
N HIS A 823 11.89 -22.92 -24.90
CA HIS A 823 12.04 -24.27 -25.43
C HIS A 823 12.97 -25.13 -24.55
N LEU A 824 12.46 -25.71 -23.46
CA LEU A 824 13.30 -26.46 -22.50
C LEU A 824 13.52 -27.92 -22.91
N VAL A 825 12.60 -28.51 -23.68
CA VAL A 825 12.71 -29.91 -24.12
C VAL A 825 13.47 -30.04 -25.44
N PRO A 826 14.62 -30.75 -25.48
CA PRO A 826 15.43 -30.88 -26.70
C PRO A 826 14.65 -31.52 -27.86
N GLY A 827 14.67 -30.86 -29.02
CA GLY A 827 14.01 -31.33 -30.24
C GLY A 827 12.48 -31.18 -30.25
N SER A 828 11.89 -30.62 -29.19
CA SER A 828 10.50 -30.17 -29.18
C SER A 828 10.36 -28.84 -29.92
N ALA A 829 9.28 -28.68 -30.68
CA ALA A 829 8.87 -27.37 -31.21
C ALA A 829 7.87 -26.64 -30.28
N GLU A 830 7.35 -27.35 -29.27
CA GLU A 830 6.46 -26.77 -28.26
C GLU A 830 7.23 -25.80 -27.34
N LEU A 831 6.57 -24.74 -26.89
CA LEU A 831 7.04 -23.87 -25.82
C LEU A 831 6.59 -24.44 -24.47
N ASP A 832 7.48 -24.39 -23.50
CA ASP A 832 7.27 -24.72 -22.10
C ASP A 832 7.00 -23.45 -21.30
N ILE A 833 6.22 -23.56 -20.23
CA ILE A 833 5.86 -22.45 -19.33
C ILE A 833 6.73 -22.57 -18.08
N VAL A 834 7.60 -21.60 -17.83
CA VAL A 834 8.39 -21.49 -16.59
C VAL A 834 7.68 -20.57 -15.62
N GLN A 835 7.51 -21.00 -14.39
CA GLN A 835 6.82 -20.23 -13.34
C GLN A 835 7.58 -20.32 -12.01
N ALA A 836 8.00 -19.18 -11.47
CA ALA A 836 8.54 -19.08 -10.12
C ALA A 836 7.38 -18.95 -9.11
N ALA A 837 7.50 -19.60 -7.96
CA ALA A 837 6.44 -19.69 -6.95
C ALA A 837 6.98 -19.61 -5.51
N GLY A 838 6.07 -19.39 -4.56
CA GLY A 838 6.33 -19.25 -3.13
C GLY A 838 6.53 -20.55 -2.36
N ASP A 839 6.78 -21.65 -3.06
CA ASP A 839 6.92 -22.99 -2.51
C ASP A 839 8.39 -23.46 -2.45
N ASN A 840 9.34 -22.53 -2.53
CA ASN A 840 10.77 -22.80 -2.68
C ASN A 840 11.13 -23.57 -3.96
N GLN A 841 10.31 -23.47 -5.01
CA GLN A 841 10.55 -24.10 -6.30
C GLN A 841 10.42 -23.12 -7.47
N LEU A 842 11.10 -23.51 -8.55
CA LEU A 842 10.85 -23.01 -9.90
C LEU A 842 10.25 -24.16 -10.71
N HIS A 843 9.07 -23.91 -11.29
CA HIS A 843 8.29 -24.89 -12.02
C HIS A 843 8.48 -24.73 -13.54
N ALA A 844 8.27 -25.83 -14.26
CA ALA A 844 8.12 -25.77 -15.70
C ALA A 844 7.05 -26.75 -16.18
N TRP A 845 6.13 -26.27 -17.01
CA TRP A 845 4.96 -27.00 -17.49
C TRP A 845 4.95 -27.13 -19.01
N ARG A 846 4.57 -28.31 -19.50
CA ARG A 846 4.25 -28.55 -20.91
C ARG A 846 2.90 -27.90 -21.27
N PRO A 847 2.60 -27.66 -22.56
CA PRO A 847 1.31 -27.12 -23.02
C PRO A 847 0.06 -27.92 -22.63
N ASN A 848 0.23 -29.13 -22.10
CA ASN A 848 -0.85 -30.00 -21.63
C ASN A 848 -0.99 -30.04 -20.09
N GLY A 849 -0.31 -29.15 -19.38
CA GLY A 849 -0.33 -29.05 -17.91
C GLY A 849 0.49 -30.12 -17.19
N THR A 850 1.30 -30.93 -17.88
CA THR A 850 2.21 -31.88 -17.22
C THR A 850 3.57 -31.24 -16.96
N PRO A 851 4.28 -31.59 -15.86
CA PRO A 851 5.62 -31.06 -15.62
C PRO A 851 6.60 -31.39 -16.76
N VAL A 852 7.47 -30.44 -17.10
CA VAL A 852 8.63 -30.68 -17.97
C VAL A 852 9.54 -31.73 -17.30
N PRO A 853 10.07 -32.72 -18.03
CA PRO A 853 10.97 -33.70 -17.44
C PRO A 853 12.17 -33.05 -16.73
N GLY A 854 12.37 -33.39 -15.46
CA GLY A 854 13.44 -32.80 -14.63
C GLY A 854 12.99 -31.63 -13.76
N TRP A 855 11.75 -31.17 -13.90
CA TRP A 855 11.16 -30.06 -13.13
C TRP A 855 10.07 -30.55 -12.15
N PRO A 856 9.80 -29.83 -11.05
CA PRO A 856 10.41 -28.55 -10.64
C PRO A 856 11.86 -28.67 -10.14
N VAL A 857 12.50 -27.52 -9.95
CA VAL A 857 13.85 -27.39 -9.35
C VAL A 857 13.78 -26.53 -8.09
N SER A 858 14.58 -26.89 -7.08
CA SER A 858 14.64 -26.20 -5.79
C SER A 858 15.34 -24.84 -5.91
N THR A 859 14.75 -23.81 -5.31
CA THR A 859 15.36 -22.47 -5.18
C THR A 859 16.17 -22.28 -3.91
N LEU A 860 16.08 -23.21 -2.95
CA LEU A 860 16.87 -23.19 -1.72
C LEU A 860 18.38 -23.06 -1.98
N LEU A 861 19.03 -22.18 -1.21
CA LEU A 861 20.47 -21.98 -1.28
C LEU A 861 21.23 -23.28 -0.91
N PRO A 862 22.26 -23.66 -1.69
CA PRO A 862 23.10 -24.80 -1.35
C PRO A 862 23.77 -24.65 0.02
N ALA A 863 23.93 -25.76 0.73
CA ALA A 863 24.59 -25.77 2.04
C ALA A 863 25.99 -25.12 1.99
N GLY A 864 26.27 -24.21 2.92
CA GLY A 864 27.53 -23.48 3.02
C GLY A 864 27.59 -22.17 2.21
N THR A 865 26.54 -21.82 1.46
CA THR A 865 26.40 -20.52 0.76
C THR A 865 26.40 -19.35 1.73
N VAL A 866 25.66 -19.51 2.84
CA VAL A 866 25.61 -18.55 3.94
C VAL A 866 26.80 -18.79 4.87
N PRO A 867 27.69 -17.81 5.07
CA PRO A 867 28.84 -17.95 5.96
C PRO A 867 28.40 -18.24 7.39
N SER A 868 29.16 -19.07 8.10
CA SER A 868 28.91 -19.34 9.52
C SER A 868 28.90 -18.04 10.33
N GLY A 869 27.81 -17.79 11.06
CA GLY A 869 27.63 -16.61 11.90
C GLY A 869 27.01 -15.39 11.18
N SER A 870 26.70 -15.50 9.89
CA SER A 870 25.86 -14.53 9.19
C SER A 870 24.37 -14.82 9.40
N GLN A 871 23.54 -13.78 9.37
CA GLN A 871 22.08 -13.91 9.37
C GLN A 871 21.58 -13.98 7.92
N GLN A 872 20.80 -15.01 7.60
CA GLN A 872 20.07 -15.10 6.34
C GLN A 872 18.63 -14.63 6.58
N THR A 873 18.07 -13.87 5.66
CA THR A 873 16.62 -13.76 5.52
C THR A 873 16.20 -14.69 4.40
N HIS A 874 15.24 -15.57 4.69
CA HIS A 874 14.74 -16.56 3.75
C HIS A 874 13.26 -16.30 3.50
N ASP A 875 12.94 -15.63 2.40
CA ASP A 875 11.58 -15.61 1.90
C ASP A 875 11.39 -16.77 0.93
N SER A 876 10.34 -17.55 1.13
CA SER A 876 10.01 -18.65 0.23
C SER A 876 9.34 -18.16 -1.07
N LYS A 877 8.76 -16.95 -1.02
CA LYS A 877 8.24 -16.22 -2.18
C LYS A 877 9.37 -15.96 -3.16
N VAL A 878 9.06 -16.13 -4.43
CA VAL A 878 9.93 -15.72 -5.53
C VAL A 878 9.11 -14.81 -6.43
N VAL A 879 9.28 -13.49 -6.23
CA VAL A 879 8.49 -12.48 -6.95
C VAL A 879 9.11 -12.10 -8.32
N THR A 880 10.36 -12.47 -8.55
CA THR A 880 11.12 -12.04 -9.73
C THR A 880 10.77 -12.88 -10.97
N THR A 881 10.67 -12.22 -12.12
CA THR A 881 10.42 -12.90 -13.40
C THR A 881 11.74 -13.50 -13.93
N PRO A 882 11.82 -14.82 -14.20
CA PRO A 882 13.04 -15.45 -14.71
C PRO A 882 13.43 -14.95 -16.11
N ALA A 883 14.72 -14.98 -16.44
CA ALA A 883 15.22 -14.75 -17.80
C ALA A 883 15.77 -16.03 -18.44
N ILE A 884 15.72 -16.10 -19.77
CA ILE A 884 16.01 -17.30 -20.55
C ILE A 884 17.22 -17.06 -21.45
N VAL A 885 18.25 -17.89 -21.34
CA VAL A 885 19.45 -17.80 -22.21
C VAL A 885 20.27 -19.09 -22.17
N ASP A 886 20.89 -19.50 -23.28
CA ASP A 886 21.83 -20.63 -23.30
C ASP A 886 23.21 -20.20 -22.72
N ILE A 887 23.51 -20.60 -21.49
CA ILE A 887 24.74 -20.23 -20.77
C ILE A 887 25.89 -21.17 -21.14
N ASN A 888 25.59 -22.46 -21.22
CA ASN A 888 26.59 -23.52 -21.38
C ASN A 888 26.93 -23.79 -22.86
N GLY A 889 26.13 -23.29 -23.81
CA GLY A 889 26.30 -23.39 -25.26
C GLY A 889 25.89 -24.73 -25.85
N ASP A 890 24.98 -25.47 -25.21
CA ASP A 890 24.53 -26.79 -25.66
C ASP A 890 23.27 -26.75 -26.54
N GLY A 891 22.72 -25.56 -26.78
CA GLY A 891 21.53 -25.33 -27.60
C GLY A 891 20.22 -25.53 -26.87
N ILE A 892 20.23 -25.76 -25.55
CA ILE A 892 19.06 -25.74 -24.67
C ILE A 892 19.15 -24.46 -23.84
N PRO A 893 18.13 -23.59 -23.85
CA PRO A 893 18.14 -22.40 -23.02
C PRO A 893 18.10 -22.75 -21.52
N ASP A 894 18.88 -22.03 -20.73
CA ASP A 894 18.95 -22.11 -19.28
C ASP A 894 18.09 -20.99 -18.65
N VAL A 895 17.76 -21.14 -17.36
CA VAL A 895 16.87 -20.20 -16.64
C VAL A 895 17.66 -19.43 -15.57
N VAL A 896 17.65 -18.11 -15.63
CA VAL A 896 18.29 -17.19 -14.68
C VAL A 896 17.24 -16.56 -13.79
N LEU A 897 17.43 -16.57 -12.47
CA LEU A 897 16.41 -16.18 -11.49
C LEU A 897 17.02 -15.39 -10.33
N GLY A 898 16.43 -14.24 -9.98
CA GLY A 898 16.73 -13.51 -8.75
C GLY A 898 15.95 -14.09 -7.56
N LEU A 899 16.57 -14.20 -6.39
CA LEU A 899 15.89 -14.67 -5.17
C LEU A 899 15.67 -13.51 -4.20
N ASP A 900 14.63 -13.65 -3.36
CA ASP A 900 14.33 -12.75 -2.24
C ASP A 900 15.23 -13.04 -1.02
N ASP A 901 15.91 -14.19 -0.99
CA ASP A 901 16.94 -14.51 -0.01
C ASP A 901 18.06 -13.46 0.02
N THR A 902 18.45 -13.06 1.24
CA THR A 902 19.64 -12.23 1.44
C THR A 902 20.47 -12.68 2.64
N ILE A 903 21.73 -12.28 2.65
CA ILE A 903 22.59 -12.30 3.83
C ILE A 903 22.69 -10.88 4.37
N LEU A 904 22.34 -10.69 5.64
CA LEU A 904 22.50 -9.43 6.35
C LEU A 904 23.94 -9.29 6.87
N GLY A 905 24.54 -8.13 6.64
CA GLY A 905 25.84 -7.80 7.21
C GLY A 905 25.74 -7.19 8.62
N PRO A 906 26.86 -7.13 9.37
CA PRO A 906 26.88 -6.53 10.70
C PRO A 906 26.75 -4.99 10.61
N GLY A 907 25.61 -4.44 11.05
CA GLY A 907 25.36 -2.99 11.10
C GLY A 907 23.88 -2.66 11.35
N PRO A 908 23.52 -1.37 11.53
CA PRO A 908 22.12 -0.94 11.56
C PRO A 908 21.41 -1.32 10.26
N SER A 909 20.19 -1.84 10.34
CA SER A 909 19.38 -2.21 9.16
C SER A 909 20.12 -3.12 8.15
N GLY A 910 20.85 -4.12 8.66
CA GLY A 910 21.46 -5.17 7.83
C GLY A 910 22.58 -4.75 6.88
N ALA A 911 23.23 -3.58 7.08
CA ALA A 911 24.23 -3.01 6.18
C ALA A 911 25.24 -4.01 5.59
N GLY A 912 25.50 -3.91 4.28
CA GLY A 912 26.39 -4.85 3.56
C GLY A 912 25.68 -6.10 3.09
N VAL A 913 24.43 -5.94 2.63
CA VAL A 913 23.55 -7.01 2.17
C VAL A 913 24.15 -7.74 0.96
N GLN A 914 23.95 -9.06 0.91
CA GLN A 914 24.26 -9.88 -0.26
C GLN A 914 23.02 -10.68 -0.64
N ALA A 915 22.40 -10.35 -1.78
CA ALA A 915 21.31 -11.13 -2.36
C ALA A 915 21.86 -12.17 -3.36
N PHE A 916 20.98 -12.98 -3.96
CA PHE A 916 21.39 -14.10 -4.79
C PHE A 916 20.76 -14.11 -6.19
N LEU A 917 21.61 -14.35 -7.18
CA LEU A 917 21.21 -14.71 -8.54
C LEU A 917 21.50 -16.19 -8.77
N MET A 918 20.51 -16.92 -9.28
CA MET A 918 20.55 -18.34 -9.63
C MET A 918 20.62 -18.54 -11.14
N ALA A 919 21.17 -19.67 -11.58
CA ALA A 919 21.04 -20.12 -12.96
C ALA A 919 20.89 -21.65 -13.01
N TYR A 920 19.83 -22.12 -13.66
CA TYR A 920 19.47 -23.52 -13.77
C TYR A 920 19.56 -24.00 -15.21
N ASP A 921 20.10 -25.19 -15.40
CA ASP A 921 20.14 -25.87 -16.68
C ASP A 921 18.71 -26.13 -17.19
N GLY A 922 18.45 -25.89 -18.49
CA GLY A 922 17.11 -26.06 -19.06
C GLY A 922 16.51 -27.47 -18.89
N ARG A 923 17.34 -28.49 -18.69
CA ARG A 923 16.90 -29.88 -18.42
C ARG A 923 16.51 -30.11 -16.96
N GLY A 924 16.59 -29.09 -16.11
CA GLY A 924 16.34 -29.18 -14.68
C GLY A 924 17.20 -30.26 -14.01
N THR A 925 16.60 -31.05 -13.13
CA THR A 925 17.29 -32.14 -12.40
C THR A 925 17.82 -33.27 -13.30
N ALA A 926 17.43 -33.32 -14.58
CA ALA A 926 17.95 -34.27 -15.55
C ALA A 926 19.29 -33.85 -16.18
N ALA A 927 19.77 -32.63 -15.90
CA ALA A 927 21.03 -32.11 -16.41
C ALA A 927 22.27 -32.89 -15.91
N PRO A 928 23.31 -33.06 -16.75
CA PRO A 928 24.59 -33.66 -16.32
C PRO A 928 25.29 -32.78 -15.26
N GLY A 929 25.08 -33.07 -13.98
CA GLY A 929 25.64 -32.30 -12.86
C GLY A 929 24.60 -31.74 -11.88
N GLY A 930 23.31 -31.94 -12.16
CA GLY A 930 22.19 -31.37 -11.40
C GLY A 930 21.67 -30.08 -12.03
N ALA A 931 20.54 -29.60 -11.52
CA ALA A 931 19.85 -28.44 -12.11
C ALA A 931 20.66 -27.15 -12.00
N LEU A 932 21.27 -26.86 -10.85
CA LEU A 932 22.00 -25.62 -10.61
C LEU A 932 23.34 -25.62 -11.36
N LEU A 933 23.57 -24.62 -12.21
CA LEU A 933 24.79 -24.51 -13.00
C LEU A 933 26.01 -24.23 -12.11
N ALA A 934 27.18 -24.70 -12.56
CA ALA A 934 28.42 -24.55 -11.84
C ALA A 934 28.78 -23.06 -11.62
N GLY A 935 29.06 -22.69 -10.37
CA GLY A 935 29.38 -21.30 -9.99
C GLY A 935 28.21 -20.53 -9.35
N TYR A 936 27.00 -21.07 -9.42
CA TYR A 936 25.81 -20.49 -8.80
C TYR A 936 25.49 -21.11 -7.43
N PRO A 937 24.81 -20.39 -6.51
CA PRO A 937 24.38 -18.98 -6.60
C PRO A 937 25.54 -17.98 -6.71
N VAL A 938 25.30 -16.88 -7.43
CA VAL A 938 26.18 -15.71 -7.44
C VAL A 938 25.63 -14.68 -6.45
N LYS A 939 26.52 -14.06 -5.66
CA LYS A 939 26.15 -13.03 -4.70
C LYS A 939 26.10 -11.65 -5.35
N ILE A 940 24.96 -10.99 -5.26
CA ILE A 940 24.74 -9.63 -5.75
C ILE A 940 24.89 -8.65 -4.59
N PRO A 941 25.75 -7.62 -4.70
CA PRO A 941 25.91 -6.65 -3.62
C PRO A 941 24.67 -5.77 -3.49
N GLY A 942 24.16 -5.65 -2.27
CA GLY A 942 23.16 -4.66 -1.85
C GLY A 942 23.73 -3.68 -0.83
N LEU A 943 22.93 -2.68 -0.46
CA LEU A 943 23.34 -1.62 0.48
C LEU A 943 22.77 -1.81 1.89
N ILE A 944 21.44 -1.76 2.00
CA ILE A 944 20.64 -1.72 3.25
C ILE A 944 19.39 -2.60 3.04
N GLN A 945 18.87 -3.17 4.13
CA GLN A 945 17.60 -3.90 4.17
C GLN A 945 16.86 -3.64 5.49
N GLY A 946 15.55 -3.40 5.41
CA GLY A 946 14.67 -3.45 6.57
C GLY A 946 14.06 -4.85 6.64
N TYR A 947 14.25 -5.55 7.76
CA TYR A 947 13.56 -6.82 8.02
C TYR A 947 12.81 -6.72 9.34
N GLY A 948 11.62 -7.32 9.42
CA GLY A 948 10.70 -7.20 10.55
C GLY A 948 9.95 -5.86 10.56
N VAL A 949 9.88 -5.18 9.41
CA VAL A 949 9.14 -3.92 9.22
C VAL A 949 7.85 -4.18 8.43
N ALA A 950 7.10 -3.13 8.10
CA ALA A 950 5.84 -3.23 7.35
C ALA A 950 5.98 -3.87 5.95
N GLN A 951 7.16 -3.79 5.33
CA GLN A 951 7.41 -4.05 3.91
C GLN A 951 8.77 -4.74 3.69
N ASP A 952 8.89 -5.95 4.20
CA ASP A 952 10.09 -6.78 4.15
C ASP A 952 10.44 -7.15 2.70
N PHE A 953 9.50 -7.64 1.88
CA PHE A 953 9.80 -8.08 0.50
C PHE A 953 10.27 -6.94 -0.43
N VAL A 954 9.80 -5.70 -0.21
CA VAL A 954 10.14 -4.52 -1.03
C VAL A 954 11.62 -4.15 -0.91
N THR A 955 12.24 -4.50 0.21
CA THR A 955 13.66 -4.18 0.48
C THR A 955 14.57 -5.39 0.42
N GLN A 956 14.09 -6.50 -0.13
CA GLN A 956 14.77 -7.80 -0.19
C GLN A 956 15.12 -8.21 -1.61
N GLY A 957 16.07 -9.14 -1.70
CA GLY A 957 16.33 -9.88 -2.91
C GLY A 957 17.08 -9.19 -4.04
N THR A 958 17.05 -9.88 -5.17
CA THR A 958 17.61 -9.44 -6.46
C THR A 958 16.46 -9.20 -7.42
N GLU A 959 16.43 -8.06 -8.10
CA GLU A 959 15.39 -7.72 -9.08
C GLU A 959 15.40 -8.66 -10.31
N SER A 960 14.33 -8.60 -11.12
CA SER A 960 14.21 -9.45 -12.32
C SER A 960 15.38 -9.21 -13.30
N PRO A 961 16.11 -10.27 -13.72
CA PRO A 961 17.30 -10.12 -14.54
C PRO A 961 17.00 -9.81 -16.00
N ALA A 962 17.64 -8.78 -16.56
CA ALA A 962 17.63 -8.56 -18.01
C ALA A 962 18.91 -9.10 -18.66
N VAL A 963 18.79 -9.87 -19.75
CA VAL A 963 19.89 -10.62 -20.35
C VAL A 963 20.17 -10.18 -21.79
N TYR A 964 21.45 -10.14 -22.16
CA TYR A 964 21.89 -9.97 -23.54
C TYR A 964 23.11 -10.83 -23.86
N THR A 965 23.36 -11.05 -25.15
CA THR A 965 24.58 -11.75 -25.60
C THR A 965 25.66 -10.75 -26.02
N ASP A 966 26.75 -10.69 -25.26
CA ASP A 966 27.96 -9.95 -25.64
C ASP A 966 28.73 -10.75 -26.72
N PRO A 967 29.10 -10.15 -27.87
CA PRO A 967 29.78 -10.86 -28.95
C PRO A 967 31.14 -11.48 -28.58
N VAL A 968 31.75 -11.05 -27.49
CA VAL A 968 33.06 -11.53 -27.01
C VAL A 968 32.93 -12.36 -25.74
N LYS A 969 32.13 -11.90 -24.77
CA LYS A 969 32.00 -12.55 -23.46
C LYS A 969 30.89 -13.61 -23.41
N GLY A 970 29.98 -13.62 -24.38
CA GLY A 970 28.80 -14.47 -24.37
C GLY A 970 27.68 -13.88 -23.50
N PRO A 971 26.81 -14.70 -22.90
CA PRO A 971 25.62 -14.22 -22.21
C PRO A 971 25.96 -13.43 -20.95
N GLN A 972 25.28 -12.31 -20.75
CA GLN A 972 25.46 -11.38 -19.62
C GLN A 972 24.08 -10.99 -19.06
N ALA A 973 23.97 -10.87 -17.74
CA ALA A 973 22.78 -10.35 -17.06
C ALA A 973 23.05 -8.98 -16.43
N ILE A 974 22.03 -8.11 -16.42
CA ILE A 974 21.96 -6.87 -15.65
C ILE A 974 20.95 -7.07 -14.53
N VAL A 975 21.40 -6.83 -13.29
CA VAL A 975 20.60 -6.97 -12.06
C VAL A 975 21.05 -5.95 -11.03
N ASN A 976 20.20 -5.66 -10.06
CA ASN A 976 20.54 -5.00 -8.80
C ASN A 976 19.88 -5.76 -7.64
N ALA A 977 20.33 -5.48 -6.42
CA ALA A 977 19.76 -6.03 -5.20
C ALA A 977 19.42 -4.90 -4.23
N ASN A 978 18.19 -4.93 -3.70
CA ASN A 978 17.64 -3.93 -2.79
C ASN A 978 17.89 -2.49 -3.30
N LEU A 979 18.09 -1.55 -2.38
CA LEU A 979 18.44 -0.14 -2.61
C LEU A 979 19.89 0.06 -3.10
N PHE A 980 20.23 -0.43 -4.30
CA PHE A 980 21.60 -0.34 -4.81
C PHE A 980 21.70 -0.16 -6.33
N LEU A 981 22.94 0.06 -6.80
CA LEU A 981 23.24 0.28 -8.21
C LEU A 981 23.29 -1.03 -8.99
N PRO A 982 22.89 -1.02 -10.28
CA PRO A 982 23.00 -2.17 -11.16
C PRO A 982 24.43 -2.68 -11.31
N VAL A 983 24.54 -3.99 -11.48
CA VAL A 983 25.78 -4.70 -11.81
C VAL A 983 25.58 -5.53 -13.08
N ARG A 984 26.69 -5.85 -13.76
CA ARG A 984 26.71 -6.89 -14.79
C ARG A 984 27.21 -8.19 -14.20
N VAL A 985 26.51 -9.29 -14.49
CA VAL A 985 26.96 -10.66 -14.21
C VAL A 985 27.32 -11.33 -15.53
N ASP A 986 28.56 -11.80 -15.64
CA ASP A 986 28.97 -12.69 -16.72
C ASP A 986 28.46 -14.09 -16.39
N LEU A 987 27.43 -14.53 -17.11
CA LEU A 987 26.66 -15.73 -16.74
C LEU A 987 27.47 -17.02 -16.93
N LYS A 988 28.43 -17.02 -17.86
CA LYS A 988 29.27 -18.19 -18.13
C LYS A 988 30.35 -18.40 -17.08
N SER A 989 30.95 -17.32 -16.59
CA SER A 989 31.99 -17.36 -15.56
C SER A 989 31.45 -17.20 -14.13
N ALA A 990 30.15 -16.94 -13.99
CA ALA A 990 29.49 -16.64 -12.72
C ALA A 990 30.20 -15.49 -11.95
N SER A 991 30.62 -14.45 -12.68
CA SER A 991 31.40 -13.34 -12.12
C SER A 991 30.66 -12.01 -12.18
N VAL A 992 30.71 -11.26 -11.08
CA VAL A 992 30.04 -9.95 -10.92
C VAL A 992 31.02 -8.82 -11.22
N SER A 993 30.60 -7.84 -12.01
CA SER A 993 31.38 -6.63 -12.26
C SER A 993 31.41 -5.69 -11.05
N GLY A 994 32.12 -4.57 -11.17
CA GLY A 994 31.83 -3.42 -10.31
C GLY A 994 30.42 -2.88 -10.59
N ALA A 995 29.82 -2.22 -9.60
CA ALA A 995 28.60 -1.46 -9.77
C ALA A 995 28.75 -0.43 -10.90
N PHE A 996 27.67 -0.20 -11.63
CA PHE A 996 27.63 0.82 -12.67
C PHE A 996 27.85 2.21 -12.05
N ALA A 997 28.35 3.14 -12.86
CA ALA A 997 28.54 4.51 -12.43
C ALA A 997 27.17 5.13 -12.11
N PRO A 998 26.97 5.77 -10.95
CA PRO A 998 25.68 6.36 -10.60
C PRO A 998 25.27 7.41 -11.63
N THR A 999 24.02 7.36 -12.06
CA THR A 999 23.40 8.43 -12.85
C THR A 999 23.01 9.57 -11.91
N THR A 1000 23.12 10.81 -12.37
CA THR A 1000 22.88 11.99 -11.52
C THR A 1000 21.93 12.98 -12.19
N ILE A 1001 20.73 13.17 -11.63
CA ILE A 1001 19.73 14.10 -12.19
C ILE A 1001 19.98 15.54 -11.72
N PRO A 1002 19.64 16.55 -12.54
CA PRO A 1002 19.69 17.94 -12.08
C PRO A 1002 18.69 18.16 -10.94
N ALA A 1003 19.08 19.00 -9.99
CA ALA A 1003 18.22 19.47 -8.93
C ALA A 1003 16.94 20.15 -9.48
N ALA A 1004 15.80 19.98 -8.81
CA ALA A 1004 14.55 20.63 -9.19
C ALA A 1004 14.69 22.19 -9.14
N PRO A 1005 14.01 22.97 -10.02
CA PRO A 1005 14.29 24.39 -10.23
C PRO A 1005 14.00 25.37 -9.06
N ALA A 1006 13.54 24.90 -7.90
CA ALA A 1006 13.26 25.73 -6.73
C ALA A 1006 14.09 25.30 -5.51
N GLY A 1007 15.30 25.84 -5.37
CA GLY A 1007 16.01 25.96 -4.08
C GLY A 1007 16.56 24.69 -3.40
N ALA A 1008 16.22 23.48 -3.84
CA ALA A 1008 16.75 22.25 -3.26
C ALA A 1008 17.85 21.69 -4.15
N ALA A 1009 19.03 21.47 -3.62
CA ALA A 1009 20.05 20.67 -4.27
C ALA A 1009 20.38 19.49 -3.40
N CYS A 1010 20.66 18.35 -4.03
CA CYS A 1010 20.75 17.08 -3.36
C CYS A 1010 21.83 17.04 -2.27
N PRO A 1011 21.58 16.32 -1.15
CA PRO A 1011 22.43 16.40 0.01
C PRO A 1011 23.82 15.79 -0.22
N SER A 1012 24.89 16.36 0.37
CA SER A 1012 26.19 15.67 0.46
C SER A 1012 26.84 15.74 1.85
N PRO A 1013 27.70 14.77 2.23
CA PRO A 1013 28.20 14.65 3.59
C PRO A 1013 29.32 15.68 3.87
N GLY A 1014 28.97 16.80 4.50
CA GLY A 1014 29.94 17.64 5.21
C GLY A 1014 29.99 19.13 4.88
N SER A 1015 29.07 19.71 4.10
CA SER A 1015 28.88 21.17 4.11
C SER A 1015 27.76 21.58 5.06
N VAL A 1016 27.71 22.86 5.43
CA VAL A 1016 26.56 23.51 6.10
C VAL A 1016 25.79 24.32 5.04
N PRO A 1017 24.60 23.85 4.63
CA PRO A 1017 23.67 24.56 3.75
C PRO A 1017 22.19 24.56 4.27
N PRO A 1018 21.34 25.48 3.80
CA PRO A 1018 20.38 25.25 2.73
C PRO A 1018 21.13 25.23 1.38
N VAL A 1019 20.80 24.30 0.49
CA VAL A 1019 21.37 24.13 -0.88
C VAL A 1019 22.83 23.63 -0.98
N PHE A 1020 23.04 22.46 -1.59
CA PHE A 1020 24.34 22.02 -2.12
C PHE A 1020 24.54 22.41 -3.61
N PRO A 1021 25.75 22.33 -4.19
CA PRO A 1021 25.94 22.42 -5.63
C PRO A 1021 26.43 21.07 -6.18
N GLY A 1022 25.53 20.27 -6.76
CA GLY A 1022 25.86 19.00 -7.43
C GLY A 1022 24.61 18.17 -7.77
N PRO A 1023 24.66 17.27 -8.77
CA PRO A 1023 23.51 16.50 -9.25
C PRO A 1023 23.16 15.30 -8.34
N CYS A 1024 21.89 14.91 -8.31
CA CYS A 1024 21.29 13.90 -7.41
C CYS A 1024 21.57 12.48 -7.89
N ALA A 1025 22.41 11.73 -7.16
CA ALA A 1025 22.74 10.36 -7.54
C ALA A 1025 21.56 9.42 -7.33
N LEU A 1026 21.17 8.71 -8.39
CA LEU A 1026 20.08 7.74 -8.33
C LEU A 1026 20.59 6.38 -7.82
N VAL A 1027 19.79 5.75 -6.98
CA VAL A 1027 19.85 4.32 -6.66
C VAL A 1027 18.56 3.66 -7.12
N GLN A 1028 18.66 2.40 -7.53
CA GLN A 1028 17.53 1.64 -8.00
C GLN A 1028 16.83 1.01 -6.78
N PHE A 1029 15.51 1.06 -6.81
CA PHE A 1029 14.61 0.55 -5.79
C PHE A 1029 13.45 -0.11 -6.54
N THR A 1030 13.14 -1.38 -6.21
CA THR A 1030 11.95 -2.14 -6.65
C THR A 1030 11.70 -2.24 -8.16
N THR A 1031 12.65 -1.82 -8.99
CA THR A 1031 12.49 -1.69 -10.44
C THR A 1031 13.48 -2.58 -11.14
N SER A 1032 13.13 -3.08 -12.32
CA SER A 1032 14.01 -3.93 -13.13
C SER A 1032 14.56 -3.16 -14.33
N ALA A 1033 15.73 -3.58 -14.82
CA ALA A 1033 16.35 -2.96 -15.98
C ALA A 1033 15.70 -3.43 -17.29
N THR A 1034 15.64 -2.56 -18.29
CA THR A 1034 15.30 -2.91 -19.68
C THR A 1034 16.48 -2.64 -20.60
N LEU A 1035 16.60 -3.40 -21.69
CA LEU A 1035 17.73 -3.33 -22.62
C LEU A 1035 17.26 -2.86 -24.00
N GLY A 1036 17.96 -1.92 -24.62
CA GLY A 1036 17.59 -1.42 -25.94
C GLY A 1036 18.72 -0.67 -26.64
N LYS A 1037 18.67 -0.56 -27.96
CA LYS A 1037 19.79 -0.07 -28.76
C LYS A 1037 19.69 1.41 -29.13
N VAL A 1038 19.75 2.28 -28.13
CA VAL A 1038 19.74 3.75 -28.36
C VAL A 1038 21.05 4.27 -28.98
N LEU A 1039 22.14 3.50 -28.91
CA LEU A 1039 23.41 3.77 -29.59
C LEU A 1039 23.55 2.81 -30.79
N PRO A 1040 23.14 3.19 -32.01
CA PRO A 1040 23.01 2.26 -33.15
C PRO A 1040 24.31 1.54 -33.53
N ASN A 1041 25.46 2.17 -33.27
CA ASN A 1041 26.78 1.62 -33.57
C ASN A 1041 27.35 0.74 -32.45
N SER A 1042 26.70 0.65 -31.29
CA SER A 1042 27.14 -0.23 -30.21
C SER A 1042 26.93 -1.69 -30.59
N PRO A 1043 27.89 -2.58 -30.27
CA PRO A 1043 27.73 -4.02 -30.48
C PRO A 1043 26.78 -4.69 -29.47
N VAL A 1044 26.42 -3.99 -28.39
CA VAL A 1044 25.51 -4.48 -27.33
C VAL A 1044 24.42 -3.43 -27.04
N PRO A 1045 23.25 -3.84 -26.50
CA PRO A 1045 22.23 -2.89 -26.07
C PRO A 1045 22.72 -2.02 -24.88
N GLN A 1046 22.03 -0.92 -24.64
CA GLN A 1046 22.19 -0.07 -23.45
C GLN A 1046 21.16 -0.50 -22.41
N ALA A 1047 21.47 -0.31 -21.13
CA ALA A 1047 20.57 -0.64 -20.02
C ALA A 1047 19.90 0.63 -19.49
N PHE A 1048 18.61 0.54 -19.19
CA PHE A 1048 17.81 1.64 -18.64
C PHE A 1048 17.01 1.18 -17.44
N GLN A 1049 16.97 2.03 -16.41
CA GLN A 1049 16.28 1.69 -15.17
C GLN A 1049 15.93 2.96 -14.40
N MET A 1050 14.72 2.98 -13.83
CA MET A 1050 14.24 4.07 -12.99
C MET A 1050 14.92 4.01 -11.63
N GLY A 1051 14.91 5.10 -10.88
CA GLY A 1051 15.45 5.12 -9.53
C GLY A 1051 15.16 6.42 -8.80
N SER A 1052 15.58 6.45 -7.54
CA SER A 1052 15.33 7.56 -6.63
C SER A 1052 16.65 8.11 -6.10
N SER A 1053 16.63 9.39 -5.74
CA SER A 1053 17.75 10.07 -5.11
C SER A 1053 18.18 9.36 -3.84
N ALA A 1054 19.43 8.89 -3.80
CA ALA A 1054 19.94 8.09 -2.69
C ALA A 1054 19.91 8.84 -1.35
N GLY A 1055 20.13 10.16 -1.38
CA GLY A 1055 20.07 11.00 -0.18
C GLY A 1055 18.65 11.10 0.39
N ASP A 1056 17.65 11.17 -0.49
CA ASP A 1056 16.26 11.37 -0.09
C ASP A 1056 15.65 10.06 0.41
N VAL A 1057 15.94 8.93 -0.26
CA VAL A 1057 15.55 7.59 0.24
C VAL A 1057 16.19 7.30 1.60
N PHE A 1058 17.46 7.62 1.77
CA PHE A 1058 18.14 7.37 3.04
C PHE A 1058 17.50 8.14 4.22
N LEU A 1059 17.12 9.40 3.99
CA LEU A 1059 16.56 10.27 5.03
C LEU A 1059 15.06 10.08 5.25
N GLY A 1060 14.30 10.00 4.17
CA GLY A 1060 12.85 9.85 4.18
C GLY A 1060 12.43 8.46 4.62
N ILE A 1061 13.06 7.40 4.10
CA ILE A 1061 12.56 6.02 4.24
C ILE A 1061 13.36 5.22 5.29
N THR A 1062 14.69 5.38 5.39
CA THR A 1062 15.51 4.37 6.10
C THR A 1062 16.07 4.75 7.48
N GLN A 1063 16.14 6.04 7.85
CA GLN A 1063 16.88 6.43 9.08
C GLN A 1063 16.22 7.46 10.00
N THR A 1064 15.23 8.23 9.55
CA THR A 1064 14.57 9.21 10.43
C THR A 1064 13.15 9.58 9.96
N PRO A 1065 12.18 8.71 10.23
CA PRO A 1065 10.76 9.02 10.05
C PRO A 1065 10.38 10.36 10.72
N GLY A 1066 9.47 11.09 10.10
CA GLY A 1066 8.86 12.30 10.67
C GLY A 1066 9.52 13.59 10.20
N PHE A 1067 10.42 13.51 9.21
CA PHE A 1067 10.94 14.69 8.52
C PHE A 1067 10.27 14.86 7.17
N GLY A 1068 9.69 16.03 6.91
CA GLY A 1068 9.10 16.33 5.61
C GLY A 1068 10.17 16.53 4.51
N ILE A 1069 10.64 15.46 3.86
CA ILE A 1069 11.65 15.48 2.78
C ILE A 1069 11.05 14.97 1.48
N ARG A 1070 11.23 15.76 0.42
CA ARG A 1070 10.83 15.43 -0.95
C ARG A 1070 11.69 14.32 -1.57
N VAL A 1071 11.11 13.19 -2.02
CA VAL A 1071 11.87 12.14 -2.77
C VAL A 1071 11.95 12.48 -4.26
N ASP A 1072 13.16 12.77 -4.76
CA ASP A 1072 13.40 13.01 -6.18
C ASP A 1072 13.61 11.71 -6.96
N ASN A 1073 12.90 11.54 -8.09
CA ASN A 1073 12.95 10.35 -8.93
C ASN A 1073 13.49 10.67 -10.33
N GLY A 1074 14.13 9.69 -10.97
CA GLY A 1074 14.63 9.84 -12.33
C GLY A 1074 14.84 8.53 -13.08
N ILE A 1075 15.27 8.65 -14.33
CA ILE A 1075 15.69 7.55 -15.20
C ILE A 1075 17.21 7.57 -15.39
N GLY A 1076 17.85 6.41 -15.30
CA GLY A 1076 19.25 6.22 -15.64
C GLY A 1076 19.45 5.34 -16.88
N GLY A 1077 20.55 5.61 -17.61
CA GLY A 1077 20.99 4.82 -18.75
C GLY A 1077 22.49 4.50 -18.70
N TRP A 1078 22.90 3.31 -19.13
CA TRP A 1078 24.31 2.85 -19.05
C TRP A 1078 24.76 2.05 -20.28
N ASP A 1079 26.07 2.12 -20.56
CA ASP A 1079 26.76 1.12 -21.38
C ASP A 1079 27.11 -0.09 -20.49
N PRO A 1080 26.48 -1.25 -20.70
CA PRO A 1080 26.70 -2.42 -19.84
C PRO A 1080 28.08 -3.05 -19.98
N THR A 1081 28.84 -2.74 -21.05
CA THR A 1081 30.21 -3.28 -21.19
C THR A 1081 31.19 -2.62 -20.22
N THR A 1082 31.02 -1.33 -19.97
CA THR A 1082 31.90 -0.50 -19.16
C THR A 1082 31.30 -0.11 -17.81
N GLY A 1083 29.97 -0.15 -17.69
CA GLY A 1083 29.22 0.42 -16.56
C GLY A 1083 29.17 1.94 -16.58
N ALA A 1084 29.58 2.59 -17.66
CA ALA A 1084 29.57 4.05 -17.76
C ALA A 1084 28.15 4.58 -17.97
N SER A 1085 27.78 5.61 -17.22
CA SER A 1085 26.49 6.31 -17.39
C SER A 1085 26.44 7.04 -18.73
N LEU A 1086 25.30 6.95 -19.40
CA LEU A 1086 24.94 7.70 -20.58
C LEU A 1086 24.40 9.06 -20.12
N ALA A 1087 25.27 10.08 -20.06
CA ALA A 1087 24.91 11.39 -19.51
C ALA A 1087 23.67 12.05 -20.15
N THR A 1088 23.30 11.64 -21.36
CA THR A 1088 22.09 12.07 -22.07
C THR A 1088 20.80 11.58 -21.41
N TYR A 1089 20.83 10.48 -20.65
CA TYR A 1089 19.69 9.88 -19.97
C TYR A 1089 19.78 10.13 -18.47
N SER A 1090 19.55 11.38 -18.11
CA SER A 1090 19.51 11.83 -16.72
C SER A 1090 18.38 12.84 -16.53
N HIS A 1091 17.16 12.32 -16.51
CA HIS A 1091 15.94 13.11 -16.48
C HIS A 1091 15.16 12.88 -15.20
N TYR A 1092 14.62 13.97 -14.67
CA TYR A 1092 13.59 13.92 -13.64
C TYR A 1092 12.37 13.19 -14.20
N ILE A 1093 11.79 12.33 -13.37
CA ILE A 1093 10.48 11.75 -13.62
C ILE A 1093 9.55 12.18 -12.49
N GLN A 1094 8.29 12.47 -12.81
CA GLN A 1094 7.31 12.69 -11.76
C GLN A 1094 6.97 11.33 -11.17
N GLY A 1095 6.89 11.25 -9.84
CA GLY A 1095 6.41 10.04 -9.15
C GLY A 1095 7.46 8.96 -8.91
N LEU A 1096 7.15 8.04 -7.99
CA LEU A 1096 7.95 6.85 -7.70
C LEU A 1096 7.62 5.74 -8.70
N ALA A 1097 8.66 5.04 -9.17
CA ALA A 1097 8.49 3.82 -9.97
C ALA A 1097 8.55 2.60 -9.05
N PHE A 1098 7.70 1.59 -9.31
CA PHE A 1098 7.53 0.45 -8.41
C PHE A 1098 7.20 -0.81 -9.23
N PHE A 1099 7.91 -1.93 -9.03
CA PHE A 1099 7.77 -3.24 -9.70
C PHE A 1099 7.80 -3.27 -11.23
N GLY A 1100 7.97 -2.12 -11.88
CA GLY A 1100 8.04 -1.99 -13.34
C GLY A 1100 9.46 -1.86 -13.88
N ALA A 1101 9.52 -1.88 -15.21
CA ALA A 1101 10.71 -1.55 -16.00
C ALA A 1101 10.32 -0.58 -17.13
N PRO A 1102 11.26 0.18 -17.72
CA PRO A 1102 10.95 0.99 -18.90
C PRO A 1102 10.53 0.11 -20.09
N ALA A 1103 9.71 0.63 -20.99
CA ALA A 1103 9.61 0.08 -22.36
C ALA A 1103 10.57 0.84 -23.29
N ILE A 1104 11.06 0.20 -24.34
CA ILE A 1104 12.00 0.80 -25.28
C ILE A 1104 11.54 0.54 -26.70
N ALA A 1105 11.14 1.59 -27.43
CA ALA A 1105 10.59 1.49 -28.76
C ALA A 1105 10.71 2.82 -29.52
N ASP A 1106 10.78 2.79 -30.86
CA ASP A 1106 10.83 4.01 -31.67
C ASP A 1106 9.44 4.68 -31.74
N LEU A 1107 9.27 5.79 -31.01
CA LEU A 1107 8.05 6.59 -30.96
C LEU A 1107 8.10 7.81 -31.88
N THR A 1108 9.29 8.21 -32.34
CA THR A 1108 9.51 9.38 -33.19
C THR A 1108 9.62 9.03 -34.67
N GLY A 1109 9.87 7.77 -34.99
CA GLY A 1109 10.05 7.23 -36.34
C GLY A 1109 11.41 7.59 -36.95
N ASP A 1110 12.43 7.83 -36.13
CA ASP A 1110 13.77 8.22 -36.57
C ASP A 1110 14.74 7.03 -36.72
N GLY A 1111 14.29 5.82 -36.36
CA GLY A 1111 15.04 4.57 -36.42
C GLY A 1111 15.92 4.31 -35.21
N VAL A 1112 15.82 5.11 -34.15
CA VAL A 1112 16.47 4.89 -32.85
C VAL A 1112 15.37 4.76 -31.79
N PRO A 1113 15.39 3.70 -30.96
CA PRO A 1113 14.32 3.54 -29.98
C PRO A 1113 14.42 4.56 -28.85
N ASP A 1114 13.25 4.98 -28.37
CA ASP A 1114 13.04 5.91 -27.26
C ASP A 1114 12.78 5.14 -25.95
N VAL A 1115 12.93 5.80 -24.80
CA VAL A 1115 12.75 5.19 -23.48
C VAL A 1115 11.46 5.68 -22.85
N ILE A 1116 10.55 4.76 -22.54
CA ILE A 1116 9.19 5.03 -22.07
C ILE A 1116 9.11 4.63 -20.60
N VAL A 1117 8.66 5.55 -19.75
CA VAL A 1117 8.79 5.45 -18.31
C VAL A 1117 7.41 5.55 -17.65
N PRO A 1118 6.94 4.46 -17.00
CA PRO A 1118 5.78 4.49 -16.09
C PRO A 1118 6.19 5.01 -14.69
N ALA A 1119 5.23 5.54 -13.93
CA ALA A 1119 5.40 5.95 -12.53
C ALA A 1119 4.03 6.13 -11.83
N ASP A 1120 4.05 6.35 -10.52
CA ASP A 1120 2.87 6.67 -9.69
C ASP A 1120 2.27 8.07 -9.90
N SER A 1121 2.82 8.86 -10.83
CA SER A 1121 2.56 10.30 -10.96
C SER A 1121 1.36 10.71 -11.80
N GLY A 1122 0.52 9.77 -12.21
CA GLY A 1122 -0.57 10.08 -13.13
C GLY A 1122 -0.10 10.50 -14.52
N ALA A 1123 1.10 10.08 -14.93
CA ALA A 1123 1.58 10.28 -16.29
C ALA A 1123 2.57 9.21 -16.78
N VAL A 1124 2.54 8.96 -18.09
CA VAL A 1124 3.56 8.21 -18.82
C VAL A 1124 4.52 9.20 -19.47
N MET A 1125 5.82 9.06 -19.19
CA MET A 1125 6.89 9.89 -19.77
C MET A 1125 7.61 9.13 -20.87
N ALA A 1126 8.24 9.84 -21.80
CA ALA A 1126 9.15 9.23 -22.77
C ALA A 1126 10.30 10.16 -23.12
N PHE A 1127 11.47 9.59 -23.39
CA PHE A 1127 12.72 10.31 -23.70
C PHE A 1127 13.31 9.80 -25.01
N ASP A 1128 13.62 10.74 -25.88
CA ASP A 1128 14.06 10.51 -27.25
C ASP A 1128 15.45 9.85 -27.32
N GLY A 1129 15.55 8.80 -28.14
CA GLY A 1129 16.70 7.94 -28.34
C GLY A 1129 18.00 8.70 -28.67
N VAL A 1130 17.87 9.74 -29.49
CA VAL A 1130 18.98 10.49 -30.10
C VAL A 1130 19.37 11.71 -29.29
N THR A 1131 18.39 12.42 -28.73
CA THR A 1131 18.55 13.72 -28.07
C THR A 1131 18.50 13.64 -26.55
N GLY A 1132 17.92 12.58 -25.99
CA GLY A 1132 17.57 12.44 -24.57
C GLY A 1132 16.42 13.32 -24.11
N GLN A 1133 15.94 14.26 -24.92
CA GLN A 1133 14.87 15.17 -24.51
C GLN A 1133 13.53 14.46 -24.43
N PRO A 1134 12.50 15.02 -23.77
CA PRO A 1134 11.16 14.46 -23.82
C PRO A 1134 10.73 14.19 -25.27
N ALA A 1135 10.30 12.96 -25.55
CA ALA A 1135 9.88 12.54 -26.88
C ALA A 1135 8.66 13.37 -27.35
N ALA A 1136 8.51 13.52 -28.66
CA ALA A 1136 7.44 14.34 -29.22
C ALA A 1136 6.05 13.83 -28.78
N GLY A 1137 5.24 14.72 -28.21
CA GLY A 1137 3.88 14.38 -27.73
C GLY A 1137 3.81 13.80 -26.31
N PHE A 1138 4.95 13.66 -25.63
CA PHE A 1138 5.05 13.24 -24.22
C PHE A 1138 5.40 14.44 -23.31
N PRO A 1139 5.03 14.40 -22.01
CA PRO A 1139 4.36 13.31 -21.30
C PRO A 1139 2.86 13.16 -21.60
N LYS A 1140 2.32 11.96 -21.34
CA LYS A 1140 0.89 11.62 -21.42
C LYS A 1140 0.29 11.58 -20.03
N TRP A 1141 -0.77 12.36 -19.79
CA TRP A 1141 -1.47 12.34 -18.52
C TRP A 1141 -2.45 11.16 -18.46
N THR A 1142 -2.41 10.41 -17.36
CA THR A 1142 -3.27 9.24 -17.07
C THR A 1142 -4.12 9.43 -15.82
N GLY A 1143 -3.85 10.46 -15.01
CA GLY A 1143 -4.60 10.77 -13.79
C GLY A 1143 -4.39 9.82 -12.63
N GLY A 1144 -3.71 8.70 -12.84
CA GLY A 1144 -3.55 7.66 -11.83
C GLY A 1144 -2.30 6.82 -11.98
N TRP A 1145 -2.06 5.95 -11.01
CA TRP A 1145 -0.81 5.21 -10.90
C TRP A 1145 -0.64 4.22 -12.05
N THR A 1146 0.37 4.45 -12.90
CA THR A 1146 0.84 3.51 -13.92
C THR A 1146 2.05 2.75 -13.36
N VAL A 1147 1.82 1.61 -12.71
CA VAL A 1147 2.86 0.86 -11.98
C VAL A 1147 3.80 0.11 -12.93
N PHE A 1148 3.20 -0.62 -13.88
CA PHE A 1148 3.90 -1.62 -14.68
C PHE A 1148 4.31 -1.12 -16.06
N THR A 1149 5.20 -1.86 -16.72
CA THR A 1149 5.77 -1.53 -18.03
C THR A 1149 4.67 -1.29 -19.08
N PRO A 1150 4.68 -0.16 -19.80
CA PRO A 1150 3.77 0.06 -20.93
C PRO A 1150 4.02 -0.96 -22.04
N ALA A 1151 2.96 -1.27 -22.80
CA ALA A 1151 3.07 -2.09 -24.02
C ALA A 1151 3.17 -1.20 -25.25
N VAL A 1152 3.91 -1.65 -26.26
CA VAL A 1152 4.16 -0.89 -27.48
C VAL A 1152 3.97 -1.75 -28.72
N GLY A 1153 3.27 -1.28 -29.74
CA GLY A 1153 3.10 -2.04 -30.98
C GLY A 1153 2.23 -1.35 -32.02
N ASP A 1154 2.25 -1.87 -33.26
CA ASP A 1154 1.41 -1.40 -34.39
C ASP A 1154 0.02 -2.04 -34.28
N VAL A 1155 -0.76 -1.58 -33.31
CA VAL A 1155 -2.13 -2.07 -33.11
C VAL A 1155 -2.98 -1.66 -34.31
N LEU A 1156 -2.72 -0.48 -34.89
CA LEU A 1156 -3.40 0.07 -36.05
C LEU A 1156 -2.95 -0.52 -37.39
N GLY A 1157 -2.04 -1.50 -37.43
CA GLY A 1157 -1.52 -2.20 -38.62
C GLY A 1157 -1.19 -1.29 -39.81
N ASN A 1158 -0.83 -0.04 -39.54
CA ASN A 1158 -0.60 1.00 -40.53
C ASN A 1158 0.89 1.36 -40.64
N GLY A 1159 1.72 0.66 -39.86
CA GLY A 1159 3.13 0.87 -39.72
C GLY A 1159 3.51 2.01 -38.80
N GLY A 1160 2.61 2.48 -37.94
CA GLY A 1160 2.91 3.35 -36.81
C GLY A 1160 3.08 2.55 -35.52
N THR A 1161 3.55 3.22 -34.47
CA THR A 1161 3.69 2.63 -33.14
C THR A 1161 2.66 3.24 -32.20
N GLU A 1162 1.88 2.43 -31.51
CA GLU A 1162 1.00 2.83 -30.41
C GLU A 1162 1.59 2.42 -29.05
N VAL A 1163 1.26 3.18 -28.01
CA VAL A 1163 1.62 2.87 -26.61
C VAL A 1163 0.35 2.61 -25.82
N ALA A 1164 0.29 1.51 -25.08
CA ALA A 1164 -0.77 1.24 -24.11
C ALA A 1164 -0.23 1.21 -22.68
N ALA A 1165 -1.03 1.73 -21.76
CA ALA A 1165 -0.75 1.71 -20.34
C ALA A 1165 -2.06 1.55 -19.56
N ALA A 1166 -2.03 0.73 -18.51
CA ALA A 1166 -3.12 0.60 -17.57
C ALA A 1166 -2.78 1.28 -16.25
N THR A 1167 -3.80 1.73 -15.52
CA THR A 1167 -3.65 2.31 -14.19
C THR A 1167 -4.27 1.43 -13.12
N ARG A 1168 -3.84 1.61 -11.86
CA ARG A 1168 -4.45 0.89 -10.72
C ARG A 1168 -5.92 1.26 -10.51
N GLU A 1169 -6.32 2.47 -10.89
CA GLU A 1169 -7.72 2.93 -10.81
C GLU A 1169 -8.63 2.21 -11.82
N GLY A 1170 -8.06 1.42 -12.73
CA GLY A 1170 -8.77 0.57 -13.68
C GLY A 1170 -9.06 1.25 -15.00
N ASN A 1171 -8.16 2.12 -15.48
CA ASN A 1171 -8.24 2.73 -16.81
C ASN A 1171 -7.16 2.17 -17.74
N LEU A 1172 -7.54 1.78 -18.96
CA LEU A 1172 -6.62 1.40 -20.03
C LEU A 1172 -6.58 2.48 -21.10
N PHE A 1173 -5.39 3.06 -21.31
CA PHE A 1173 -5.11 4.08 -22.31
C PHE A 1173 -4.36 3.49 -23.50
N ILE A 1174 -4.64 3.98 -24.71
CA ILE A 1174 -3.88 3.65 -25.92
C ILE A 1174 -3.70 4.90 -26.78
N TRP A 1175 -2.46 5.32 -26.99
CA TRP A 1175 -2.11 6.53 -27.76
C TRP A 1175 -1.43 6.19 -29.08
N THR A 1176 -1.80 6.93 -30.13
CA THR A 1176 -0.97 7.04 -31.34
C THR A 1176 0.27 7.88 -31.05
N THR A 1177 1.40 7.49 -31.62
CA THR A 1177 2.66 8.26 -31.50
C THR A 1177 2.93 9.08 -32.76
N SER A 1178 3.95 9.94 -32.72
CA SER A 1178 4.36 10.74 -33.87
C SER A 1178 5.12 9.95 -34.95
N GLY A 1179 5.69 8.80 -34.57
CA GLY A 1179 6.47 7.93 -35.44
C GLY A 1179 5.58 7.17 -36.41
N GLY A 1180 5.75 7.44 -37.70
CA GLY A 1180 5.00 6.80 -38.79
C GLY A 1180 5.68 5.56 -39.38
N THR A 1181 6.60 4.93 -38.65
CA THR A 1181 7.35 3.74 -39.09
C THR A 1181 7.31 2.65 -38.01
N CYS A 1182 7.21 1.39 -38.46
CA CYS A 1182 7.12 0.26 -37.56
C CYS A 1182 8.36 0.17 -36.68
N SER A 1183 8.09 -0.12 -35.43
CA SER A 1183 9.03 -0.66 -34.46
C SER A 1183 9.68 -1.95 -34.97
N GLY A 1184 10.98 -2.16 -34.70
CA GLY A 1184 11.77 -3.30 -35.17
C GLY A 1184 12.38 -4.16 -34.05
N ASN A 1185 13.07 -5.25 -34.39
CA ASN A 1185 13.66 -6.24 -33.46
C ASN A 1185 14.84 -5.71 -32.60
N SER A 1186 14.95 -4.40 -32.38
CA SER A 1186 15.96 -3.72 -31.57
C SER A 1186 15.38 -3.05 -30.32
N GLU A 1187 14.22 -3.54 -29.89
CA GLU A 1187 13.30 -2.90 -28.97
C GLU A 1187 12.89 -3.84 -27.83
N ALA A 1188 12.35 -3.25 -26.77
CA ALA A 1188 11.77 -3.93 -25.62
C ALA A 1188 10.35 -3.40 -25.42
N TRP A 1189 9.41 -3.95 -26.17
CA TRP A 1189 8.07 -3.40 -26.37
C TRP A 1189 7.03 -3.85 -25.33
N HIS A 1190 7.47 -4.62 -24.34
CA HIS A 1190 6.64 -5.26 -23.33
C HIS A 1190 7.45 -5.47 -22.04
N TRP A 1191 6.76 -5.79 -20.94
CA TRP A 1191 7.41 -6.30 -19.73
C TRP A 1191 8.41 -7.40 -20.08
N HIS A 1192 9.57 -7.32 -19.44
CA HIS A 1192 10.64 -8.30 -19.59
C HIS A 1192 11.01 -8.61 -21.05
N GLN A 1193 11.23 -7.54 -21.83
CA GLN A 1193 11.68 -7.46 -23.22
C GLN A 1193 10.60 -7.70 -24.29
N ASN A 1194 9.81 -8.77 -24.18
CA ASN A 1194 8.95 -9.21 -25.29
C ASN A 1194 7.72 -10.00 -24.82
N ASP A 1195 6.90 -10.46 -25.77
CA ASP A 1195 5.60 -11.09 -25.49
C ASP A 1195 5.71 -12.42 -24.71
N ARG A 1196 6.91 -13.03 -24.63
CA ARG A 1196 7.17 -14.27 -23.86
C ARG A 1196 7.69 -14.02 -22.45
N ASN A 1197 7.90 -12.76 -22.08
CA ASN A 1197 8.53 -12.34 -20.81
C ASN A 1197 9.91 -12.96 -20.57
N ASP A 1198 10.67 -13.31 -21.61
CA ASP A 1198 11.89 -14.10 -21.48
C ASP A 1198 13.13 -13.32 -20.99
N GLY A 1199 13.02 -12.00 -20.84
CA GLY A 1199 14.11 -11.15 -20.37
C GLY A 1199 15.32 -11.08 -21.31
N LEU A 1200 15.26 -11.71 -22.49
CA LEU A 1200 16.34 -11.79 -23.46
C LEU A 1200 16.22 -10.71 -24.53
N TYR A 1201 17.20 -9.81 -24.57
CA TYR A 1201 17.27 -8.80 -25.62
C TYR A 1201 17.56 -9.43 -27.00
N GLY A 1202 16.76 -9.03 -27.99
CA GLY A 1202 16.98 -9.34 -29.41
C GLY A 1202 16.32 -10.62 -29.90
N GLU A 1203 15.51 -11.29 -29.06
CA GLU A 1203 14.62 -12.35 -29.51
C GLU A 1203 13.36 -11.74 -30.17
N ASP A 1204 13.02 -12.25 -31.35
CA ASP A 1204 11.81 -11.85 -32.08
C ASP A 1204 10.70 -12.86 -31.79
N THR A 1205 9.79 -12.49 -30.91
CA THR A 1205 8.67 -13.33 -30.48
C THR A 1205 7.35 -12.98 -31.18
N ARG A 1206 7.34 -11.89 -31.96
CA ARG A 1206 6.15 -11.42 -32.66
C ARG A 1206 6.00 -12.10 -34.03
N PRO A 1207 4.81 -12.61 -34.37
CA PRO A 1207 4.53 -13.02 -35.74
C PRO A 1207 4.71 -11.84 -36.72
N PRO A 1208 5.16 -12.11 -37.96
CA PRO A 1208 5.26 -11.07 -38.97
C PRO A 1208 3.89 -10.44 -39.27
N SER A 1209 3.86 -9.14 -39.56
CA SER A 1209 2.63 -8.43 -39.90
C SER A 1209 1.94 -9.00 -41.15
N ALA A 1210 0.63 -8.78 -41.27
CA ALA A 1210 -0.12 -9.26 -42.42
C ALA A 1210 0.36 -8.60 -43.73
N ILE A 1211 0.47 -9.40 -44.79
CA ILE A 1211 0.80 -8.90 -46.13
C ILE A 1211 -0.41 -8.13 -46.68
N THR A 1212 -0.38 -6.80 -46.59
CA THR A 1212 -1.47 -5.92 -47.04
C THR A 1212 -1.38 -5.48 -48.51
N ASP A 1213 -0.18 -5.52 -49.11
CA ASP A 1213 0.12 -4.96 -50.44
C ASP A 1213 0.67 -5.98 -51.46
N LEU A 1214 0.11 -7.19 -51.51
CA LEU A 1214 0.56 -8.21 -52.46
C LEU A 1214 0.26 -7.79 -53.92
N ARG A 1215 1.30 -7.37 -54.65
CA ARG A 1215 1.21 -7.11 -56.10
C ARG A 1215 1.70 -8.29 -56.91
N VAL A 1216 0.77 -9.02 -57.52
CA VAL A 1216 1.10 -10.06 -58.50
C VAL A 1216 1.24 -9.45 -59.88
N SER A 1217 2.41 -9.57 -60.49
CA SER A 1217 2.61 -9.26 -61.92
C SER A 1217 2.91 -10.54 -62.69
N ARG A 1218 2.22 -10.74 -63.82
CA ARG A 1218 2.38 -11.93 -64.66
C ARG A 1218 3.67 -11.77 -65.49
N VAL A 1219 4.73 -12.49 -65.12
CA VAL A 1219 5.98 -12.53 -65.89
C VAL A 1219 5.87 -13.62 -66.95
N GLY A 1220 5.32 -13.27 -68.11
CA GLY A 1220 5.31 -14.13 -69.30
C GLY A 1220 3.93 -14.61 -69.76
N SER A 1221 3.69 -14.51 -71.06
CA SER A 1221 2.60 -15.19 -71.75
C SER A 1221 3.05 -16.60 -72.13
N ASN A 1222 2.63 -17.60 -71.35
CA ASN A 1222 2.27 -18.93 -71.82
C ASN A 1222 1.30 -19.55 -70.82
#